data_AF-A0A814FTA7-F1
#
_entry.id   AF-A0A814FTA7-F1
#
_cell.length_a   1.000
_cell.length_b   1.000
_cell.length_c   1.000
_cell.angle_alpha   90.00
_cell.angle_beta   90.00
_cell.angle_gamma   90.00
#
_symmetry.space_group_name_H-M   'P 1'
#
loop_
_entity.id
_entity.type
_entity.pdbx_description
1 polymer ?
#
loop_
_entity_poly.entity_id
_entity_poly.type
_entity_poly.pdbx_seq_one_letter_code
_entity_poly.pdbx_strand_id
1 'polypeptide(L)'
;MSNHDGDEEELSQDEEENLPQNEVDFNEQQQNAFVTDDTYVHSSTHQQYDDIEPIEARPPNEIDTDEQTTHQSGIPAFRTLDELFKEGTITGTQMALLKSRYIDLQNALAQSREAENRLRHEEHGYLAQIEKQKRVLEEGESFPDKITNEIQQRRKDLLKYTNDLACTEERLFDMDYKIKALEEDKRSLENEKARIPNQHEIDEKMKTLRQECDDLRRQIAQKKSEIKDQNVLLGDKRKKFGNTTKQHEELMNTIQILEAEHLQVTRRPGELLKIIDGLNLQRDQTDQEAEELEAKIKEQDGNLLQLLDDINKMKNLTSKEIKSVDLQNQQNERLNDEIRNVLNLIAFEDAKLIKGQIDERQSTEAVKSTIQMTKQIREQHAKVQKQKERLLRELKRVENQYNIANDELGSMRMTIDKLNLQRTALPVDDPAPKQAAEHLKEEIHDIREDAEKYEKELLVKQSTLTTAQKDQQEVQLRQDNCRRDAISMAHFASVVSNEREQKCREKMKAKHRLESVIEDLQRKNGEIYEHKKRIDDLEIQKKESAGMYEIVKGERNKCVNAIQVNTQKSNEMKEKTKLLENEIEILRTKLIILEKDVQKKKLLVAGSIVERDREKHKVEKQRIYLTELTAQGKQQTSENVNYSNLIALVEKELGQLRKDYDTSVLDRNERSVQLVERYNEEVVFQEKVNVQDTKLKNAYVELRSRDDEIRILELQIQEEKRDIAISKKKLPIKRSLNEELKLYRICLEACQERLVELEKMLENPNDPARVRFLDGVDESPASIMKKLEQLEQRLSIKEEQSLEKDLILEQVHRLIERLSTKADAGKDDTLALAKKVNDLQSKIKDITRKMMATLSELTIHQSDALKLQQEKNVKDVELQQFYARMEQGEPPSEELEQEWQRTNEIEYRRKMERRIREDQERETEHHLLPGGVMTHAQPRPQAYAPSDDAEIQISKPYGSRAPFKPSEPGANMRHIRKPNPKPIEI
;
A
#
# COMPACT_ATOMS: atom_id res chain seq x y z
N MET A 1 20.69 62.68 29.50
CA MET A 1 21.78 63.22 30.34
C MET A 1 22.57 62.02 30.81
N SER A 2 23.57 61.67 30.00
CA SER A 2 25.02 61.81 30.33
C SER A 2 25.48 60.60 31.15
N ASN A 3 26.46 59.79 30.78
CA ASN A 3 27.54 59.86 29.80
C ASN A 3 28.00 58.40 29.55
N HIS A 4 28.45 57.98 28.36
CA HIS A 4 29.79 58.26 27.78
C HIS A 4 30.88 57.63 28.68
N ASP A 5 31.83 56.79 28.26
CA ASP A 5 32.55 56.52 27.01
C ASP A 5 33.29 55.17 27.20
N GLY A 6 33.84 54.44 26.21
CA GLY A 6 34.22 54.76 24.84
C GLY A 6 35.49 53.94 24.50
N ASP A 7 35.83 53.98 23.22
CA ASP A 7 37.12 53.65 22.58
C ASP A 7 37.19 52.26 21.90
N GLU A 8 36.99 52.15 20.58
CA GLU A 8 37.85 52.57 19.42
C GLU A 8 38.81 51.41 19.02
N GLU A 9 39.06 50.98 17.78
CA GLU A 9 39.20 51.56 16.42
C GLU A 9 38.88 50.45 15.37
N GLU A 10 38.09 50.70 14.32
CA GLU A 10 38.50 51.08 12.94
C GLU A 10 39.48 50.14 12.20
N LEU A 11 38.99 49.47 11.14
CA LEU A 11 39.47 49.69 9.76
C LEU A 11 38.55 49.05 8.71
N SER A 12 38.24 49.88 7.73
CA SER A 12 37.39 49.73 6.55
C SER A 12 38.05 48.93 5.41
N GLN A 13 37.23 48.32 4.55
CA GLN A 13 37.33 48.49 3.09
C GLN A 13 36.06 47.97 2.38
N ASP A 14 35.64 48.79 1.41
CA ASP A 14 34.45 48.75 0.57
C ASP A 14 34.44 47.56 -0.43
N GLU A 15 33.25 47.18 -0.92
CA GLU A 15 32.88 47.32 -2.35
C GLU A 15 31.49 46.71 -2.66
N GLU A 16 30.94 47.17 -3.78
CA GLU A 16 29.53 47.34 -4.14
C GLU A 16 28.82 46.11 -4.74
N GLU A 17 27.49 46.25 -4.75
CA GLU A 17 26.50 45.79 -5.75
C GLU A 17 26.98 44.89 -6.91
N ASN A 18 26.24 43.80 -7.17
CA ASN A 18 25.44 43.66 -8.41
C ASN A 18 24.66 42.34 -8.50
N LEU A 19 23.36 42.47 -8.81
CA LEU A 19 22.57 41.46 -9.54
C LEU A 19 23.10 41.35 -10.98
N PRO A 20 22.88 40.23 -11.68
CA PRO A 20 21.85 40.32 -12.73
C PRO A 20 20.98 39.07 -12.88
N GLN A 21 19.74 39.34 -13.29
CA GLN A 21 18.87 38.43 -14.02
C GLN A 21 19.47 38.11 -15.40
N ASN A 22 19.29 36.88 -15.88
CA ASN A 22 18.93 36.63 -17.28
C ASN A 22 18.27 35.25 -17.41
N GLU A 23 17.02 35.30 -17.87
CA GLU A 23 16.27 34.23 -18.52
C GLU A 23 16.98 33.81 -19.82
N VAL A 24 16.81 32.56 -20.25
CA VAL A 24 16.24 32.16 -21.56
C VAL A 24 16.21 30.63 -21.64
N ASP A 25 14.99 30.13 -21.91
CA ASP A 25 14.57 28.92 -22.65
C ASP A 25 15.56 27.76 -22.87
N PHE A 26 15.09 26.52 -22.64
CA PHE A 26 14.63 25.67 -23.74
C PHE A 26 13.94 24.38 -23.25
N ASN A 27 12.93 24.00 -24.05
CA ASN A 27 12.02 22.87 -23.91
C ASN A 27 12.67 21.50 -23.66
N GLU A 28 12.17 20.77 -22.65
CA GLU A 28 12.17 19.31 -22.62
C GLU A 28 10.78 18.80 -23.03
N GLN A 29 10.69 18.30 -24.27
CA GLN A 29 9.66 17.37 -24.70
C GLN A 29 10.35 16.18 -25.35
N GLN A 30 10.02 14.97 -24.86
CA GLN A 30 9.89 13.69 -25.56
C GLN A 30 10.14 12.57 -24.54
N GLN A 31 9.46 11.43 -24.51
CA GLN A 31 8.25 10.95 -25.15
C GLN A 31 7.95 9.63 -24.44
N ASN A 32 6.76 9.48 -23.85
CA ASN A 32 6.21 8.16 -23.54
C ASN A 32 5.39 7.73 -24.75
N ALA A 33 5.88 6.72 -25.46
CA ALA A 33 5.16 6.04 -26.52
C ALA A 33 4.22 5.00 -25.89
N PHE A 34 2.90 5.16 -26.10
CA PHE A 34 2.04 4.01 -26.29
C PHE A 34 0.98 4.32 -27.33
N VAL A 35 1.07 3.54 -28.40
CA VAL A 35 0.28 3.57 -29.62
C VAL A 35 -1.08 2.93 -29.35
N THR A 36 -2.15 3.59 -29.80
CA THR A 36 -3.36 2.94 -30.29
C THR A 36 -3.72 3.66 -31.57
N ASP A 37 -3.61 2.98 -32.70
CA ASP A 37 -4.18 3.47 -33.94
C ASP A 37 -4.80 2.32 -34.70
N ASP A 38 -6.06 2.51 -35.04
CA ASP A 38 -6.87 1.67 -35.90
C ASP A 38 -7.64 2.63 -36.80
N THR A 39 -7.71 2.28 -38.08
CA THR A 39 -8.64 2.73 -39.13
C THR A 39 -8.31 3.89 -40.10
N TYR A 40 -8.31 3.47 -41.38
CA TYR A 40 -8.79 4.14 -42.61
C TYR A 40 -7.87 5.18 -43.30
N VAL A 41 -7.19 4.88 -44.43
CA VAL A 41 -7.60 4.52 -45.82
C VAL A 41 -7.65 5.73 -46.78
N HIS A 42 -6.98 5.56 -47.93
CA HIS A 42 -6.93 6.37 -49.18
C HIS A 42 -6.02 7.62 -49.16
N SER A 43 -5.22 7.93 -50.19
CA SER A 43 -5.06 7.42 -51.56
C SER A 43 -3.86 8.14 -52.21
N SER A 44 -3.41 7.60 -53.36
CA SER A 44 -2.79 8.32 -54.50
C SER A 44 -1.26 8.15 -54.72
N THR A 45 -0.96 7.14 -55.55
CA THR A 45 -0.10 7.19 -56.75
C THR A 45 0.62 8.50 -57.08
N HIS A 46 1.95 8.48 -57.23
CA HIS A 46 2.62 8.42 -58.55
C HIS A 46 4.17 8.35 -58.43
N GLN A 47 4.75 7.45 -59.22
CA GLN A 47 6.05 7.46 -59.92
C GLN A 47 7.14 8.45 -59.51
N GLN A 48 8.38 7.95 -59.35
CA GLN A 48 9.53 8.28 -60.23
C GLN A 48 10.75 7.42 -59.87
N TYR A 49 11.35 6.79 -60.88
CA TYR A 49 12.67 6.16 -60.85
C TYR A 49 13.65 7.17 -61.45
N ASP A 50 14.76 7.47 -60.76
CA ASP A 50 15.94 8.13 -61.34
C ASP A 50 17.23 7.47 -60.77
N ASP A 51 17.96 6.83 -61.67
CA ASP A 51 19.41 6.86 -61.94
C ASP A 51 20.45 6.99 -60.81
N ILE A 52 21.36 6.00 -60.76
CA ILE A 52 22.65 6.03 -60.06
C ILE A 52 23.76 5.83 -61.10
N GLU A 53 24.63 6.82 -61.27
CA GLU A 53 25.90 6.70 -62.01
C GLU A 53 27.02 6.11 -61.10
N PRO A 54 27.84 5.15 -61.59
CA PRO A 54 28.96 4.58 -60.86
C PRO A 54 30.30 5.31 -61.09
N ILE A 55 31.11 5.39 -60.03
CA ILE A 55 32.44 6.04 -59.98
C ILE A 55 33.52 5.10 -60.56
N GLU A 56 34.26 5.54 -61.59
CA GLU A 56 35.45 4.87 -62.12
C GLU A 56 36.73 5.23 -61.36
N ALA A 57 37.50 4.22 -60.92
CA ALA A 57 38.83 4.38 -60.33
C ALA A 57 39.92 4.10 -61.38
N ARG A 58 40.85 5.04 -61.59
CA ARG A 58 42.02 4.83 -62.48
C ARG A 58 43.12 4.02 -61.78
N PRO A 59 43.74 3.04 -62.47
CA PRO A 59 44.81 2.20 -61.91
C PRO A 59 46.17 2.94 -61.80
N PRO A 60 47.03 2.60 -60.82
CA PRO A 60 48.39 3.12 -60.70
C PRO A 60 49.31 2.68 -61.84
N ASN A 61 50.22 3.58 -62.21
CA ASN A 61 51.17 3.50 -63.34
C ASN A 61 51.88 2.14 -63.50
N GLU A 62 51.93 1.74 -64.76
CA GLU A 62 52.66 0.62 -65.35
C GLU A 62 54.18 0.75 -65.19
N ILE A 63 54.81 -0.38 -64.82
CA ILE A 63 56.02 -0.99 -65.41
C ILE A 63 57.33 -0.19 -65.19
N ASP A 64 58.38 -0.80 -64.60
CA ASP A 64 59.40 -1.45 -65.44
C ASP A 64 59.78 -2.86 -64.97
N THR A 65 59.20 -3.82 -65.68
CA THR A 65 59.63 -5.21 -65.80
C THR A 65 60.66 -5.30 -66.91
N ASP A 66 61.95 -5.27 -66.58
CA ASP A 66 63.00 -5.60 -67.56
C ASP A 66 64.29 -6.18 -66.96
N GLU A 67 64.15 -6.99 -65.90
CA GLU A 67 65.19 -7.97 -65.53
C GLU A 67 64.55 -9.34 -65.21
N GLN A 68 63.91 -9.94 -66.21
CA GLN A 68 63.62 -11.37 -66.24
C GLN A 68 64.44 -12.05 -67.33
N THR A 69 65.74 -12.20 -67.12
CA THR A 69 66.49 -13.31 -67.73
C THR A 69 67.62 -13.77 -66.81
N THR A 70 67.55 -15.04 -66.44
CA THR A 70 68.71 -15.93 -66.19
C THR A 70 69.86 -15.39 -65.34
N HIS A 71 69.77 -15.57 -64.02
CA HIS A 71 70.75 -16.31 -63.20
C HIS A 71 70.11 -16.59 -61.84
N GLN A 72 69.84 -17.86 -61.50
CA GLN A 72 69.27 -18.30 -60.21
C GLN A 72 70.14 -17.98 -58.97
N SER A 73 71.20 -17.18 -59.11
CA SER A 73 72.08 -16.67 -58.06
C SER A 73 72.12 -15.14 -57.94
N GLY A 74 71.26 -14.41 -58.68
CA GLY A 74 71.21 -12.94 -58.68
C GLY A 74 70.04 -12.32 -57.90
N ILE A 75 69.07 -13.13 -57.46
CA ILE A 75 67.88 -12.63 -56.75
C ILE A 75 68.32 -12.08 -55.37
N PRO A 76 68.00 -10.82 -55.02
CA PRO A 76 68.41 -10.21 -53.75
C PRO A 76 68.03 -11.06 -52.53
N ALA A 77 66.83 -11.64 -52.56
CA ALA A 77 66.33 -12.55 -51.53
C ALA A 77 67.10 -13.88 -51.45
N PHE A 78 67.72 -14.36 -52.53
CA PHE A 78 68.56 -15.56 -52.49
C PHE A 78 69.97 -15.24 -52.00
N ARG A 79 70.49 -14.05 -52.31
CA ARG A 79 71.76 -13.55 -51.77
C ARG A 79 71.71 -13.38 -50.25
N THR A 80 70.65 -12.78 -49.72
CA THR A 80 70.49 -12.63 -48.27
C THR A 80 70.31 -13.98 -47.57
N LEU A 81 69.62 -14.93 -48.19
CA LEU A 81 69.53 -16.31 -47.67
C LEU A 81 70.88 -17.05 -47.71
N ASP A 82 71.72 -16.82 -48.74
CA ASP A 82 73.07 -17.40 -48.79
C ASP A 82 74.03 -16.75 -47.77
N GLU A 83 73.88 -15.46 -47.49
CA GLU A 83 74.63 -14.75 -46.43
C GLU A 83 74.27 -15.27 -45.04
N LEU A 84 72.98 -15.42 -44.73
CA LEU A 84 72.51 -15.98 -43.47
C LEU A 84 72.95 -17.44 -43.27
N PHE A 85 73.08 -18.22 -44.35
CA PHE A 85 73.66 -19.56 -44.30
C PHE A 85 75.16 -19.55 -44.00
N LYS A 86 75.94 -18.63 -44.59
CA LYS A 86 77.37 -18.46 -44.30
C LYS A 86 77.64 -18.00 -42.86
N GLU A 87 76.73 -17.23 -42.28
CA GLU A 87 76.76 -16.82 -40.87
C GLU A 87 76.35 -17.94 -39.90
N GLY A 88 75.97 -19.12 -40.40
CA GLY A 88 75.61 -20.29 -39.60
C GLY A 88 74.26 -20.20 -38.88
N THR A 89 73.46 -19.17 -39.16
CA THR A 89 72.18 -18.90 -38.49
C THR A 89 71.04 -19.78 -39.01
N ILE A 90 71.12 -20.23 -40.26
CA ILE A 90 70.16 -21.14 -40.88
C ILE A 90 70.86 -22.38 -41.42
N THR A 91 70.17 -23.52 -41.34
CA THR A 91 70.69 -24.80 -41.85
C THR A 91 70.45 -24.92 -43.36
N GLY A 92 71.29 -25.68 -44.07
CA GLY A 92 71.24 -25.76 -45.54
C GLY A 92 69.90 -26.30 -46.09
N THR A 93 69.22 -27.14 -45.32
CA THR A 93 67.87 -27.64 -45.64
C THR A 93 66.80 -26.55 -45.53
N GLN A 94 66.91 -25.65 -44.54
CA GLN A 94 66.00 -24.51 -44.38
C GLN A 94 66.21 -23.48 -45.49
N MET A 95 67.46 -23.23 -45.90
CA MET A 95 67.77 -22.36 -47.03
C MET A 95 67.14 -22.90 -48.33
N ALA A 96 67.30 -24.19 -48.62
CA ALA A 96 66.72 -24.81 -49.81
C ALA A 96 65.19 -24.73 -49.82
N LEU A 97 64.55 -24.95 -48.66
CA LEU A 97 63.08 -24.87 -48.54
C LEU A 97 62.56 -23.44 -48.74
N LEU A 98 63.26 -22.43 -48.20
CA LEU A 98 62.90 -21.02 -48.38
C LEU A 98 63.10 -20.55 -49.82
N LYS A 99 64.18 -21.00 -50.47
CA LYS A 99 64.39 -20.76 -51.90
C LYS A 99 63.30 -21.41 -52.76
N SER A 100 62.88 -22.64 -52.44
CA SER A 100 61.77 -23.32 -53.11
C SER A 100 60.46 -22.54 -52.96
N ARG A 101 60.10 -22.13 -51.74
CA ARG A 101 58.86 -21.38 -51.49
C ARG A 101 58.82 -20.03 -52.22
N TYR A 102 59.96 -19.37 -52.36
CA TYR A 102 60.03 -18.11 -53.10
C TYR A 102 59.77 -18.33 -54.60
N ILE A 103 60.29 -19.41 -55.18
CA ILE A 103 60.02 -19.79 -56.58
C ILE A 103 58.53 -20.13 -56.75
N ASP A 104 57.94 -20.89 -55.82
CA ASP A 104 56.51 -21.21 -55.88
C ASP A 104 55.64 -19.95 -55.86
N LEU A 105 56.03 -18.95 -55.06
CA LEU A 105 55.30 -17.69 -54.95
C LEU A 105 55.46 -16.82 -56.21
N GLN A 106 56.66 -16.81 -56.81
CA GLN A 106 56.88 -16.13 -58.10
C GLN A 106 56.07 -16.79 -59.22
N ASN A 107 55.98 -18.12 -59.23
CA ASN A 107 55.17 -18.85 -60.21
C ASN A 107 53.67 -18.60 -60.02
N ALA A 108 53.18 -18.55 -58.78
CA ALA A 108 51.78 -18.23 -58.49
C ALA A 108 51.41 -16.79 -58.93
N LEU A 109 52.33 -15.83 -58.76
CA LEU A 109 52.12 -14.45 -59.21
C LEU A 109 52.11 -14.33 -60.73
N ALA A 110 52.96 -15.09 -61.43
CA ALA A 110 52.92 -15.17 -62.90
C ALA A 110 51.59 -15.76 -63.40
N GLN A 111 51.11 -16.85 -62.78
CA GLN A 111 49.81 -17.46 -63.11
C GLN A 111 48.63 -16.51 -62.88
N SER A 112 48.66 -15.72 -61.80
CA SER A 112 47.62 -14.71 -61.54
C SER A 112 47.59 -13.62 -62.61
N ARG A 113 48.76 -13.14 -63.05
CA ARG A 113 48.85 -12.13 -64.13
C ARG A 113 48.38 -12.68 -65.47
N GLU A 114 48.71 -13.94 -65.78
CA GLU A 114 48.20 -14.59 -66.99
C GLU A 114 46.68 -14.83 -66.94
N ALA A 115 46.10 -15.09 -65.76
CA ALA A 115 44.65 -15.19 -65.61
C ALA A 115 43.95 -13.83 -65.81
N GLU A 116 44.52 -12.76 -65.25
CA GLU A 116 43.99 -11.40 -65.41
C GLU A 116 44.04 -10.95 -66.89
N ASN A 117 45.15 -11.20 -67.58
CA ASN A 117 45.29 -10.88 -69.00
C ASN A 117 44.31 -11.68 -69.89
N ARG A 118 44.02 -12.95 -69.53
CA ARG A 118 43.01 -13.75 -70.23
C ARG A 118 41.61 -13.15 -70.11
N LEU A 119 41.20 -12.78 -68.90
CA LEU A 119 39.90 -12.14 -68.66
C LEU A 119 39.75 -10.82 -69.41
N ARG A 120 40.80 -10.00 -69.46
CA ARG A 120 40.79 -8.73 -70.22
C ARG A 120 40.65 -8.95 -71.73
N HIS A 121 41.23 -10.04 -72.25
CA HIS A 121 41.04 -10.42 -73.67
C HIS A 121 39.62 -10.90 -73.96
N GLU A 122 39.01 -11.65 -73.04
CA GLU A 122 37.61 -12.08 -73.15
C GLU A 122 36.64 -10.88 -73.13
N GLU A 123 36.88 -9.91 -72.25
CA GLU A 123 36.09 -8.67 -72.18
C GLU A 123 36.08 -7.90 -73.53
N HIS A 124 37.25 -7.70 -74.14
CA HIS A 124 37.33 -7.08 -75.47
C HIS A 124 36.65 -7.92 -76.56
N GLY A 125 36.70 -9.26 -76.45
CA GLY A 125 36.00 -10.15 -77.37
C GLY A 125 34.48 -9.99 -77.33
N TYR A 126 33.90 -9.88 -76.13
CA TYR A 126 32.45 -9.69 -75.97
C TYR A 126 31.99 -8.31 -76.46
N LEU A 127 32.77 -7.25 -76.21
CA LEU A 127 32.46 -5.91 -76.73
C LEU A 127 32.40 -5.89 -78.26
N ALA A 128 33.35 -6.53 -78.95
CA ALA A 128 33.36 -6.62 -80.41
C ALA A 128 32.16 -7.43 -80.97
N GLN A 129 31.69 -8.46 -80.26
CA GLN A 129 30.49 -9.21 -80.67
C GLN A 129 29.22 -8.36 -80.59
N ILE A 130 29.08 -7.56 -79.54
CA ILE A 130 27.92 -6.68 -79.37
C ILE A 130 27.85 -5.65 -80.50
N GLU A 131 28.97 -5.03 -80.87
CA GLU A 131 29.01 -4.08 -81.98
C GLU A 131 28.63 -4.74 -83.33
N LYS A 132 29.04 -5.99 -83.55
CA LYS A 132 28.71 -6.72 -84.77
C LYS A 132 27.22 -7.05 -84.87
N GLN A 133 26.58 -7.44 -83.77
CA GLN A 133 25.15 -7.73 -83.75
C GLN A 133 24.29 -6.49 -84.01
N LYS A 134 24.72 -5.31 -83.52
CA LYS A 134 24.02 -4.04 -83.79
C LYS A 134 24.00 -3.71 -85.29
N ARG A 135 25.11 -3.91 -86.02
CA ARG A 135 25.15 -3.65 -87.47
C ARG A 135 24.26 -4.58 -88.31
N VAL A 136 24.11 -5.84 -87.90
CA VAL A 136 23.27 -6.81 -88.64
C VAL A 136 21.78 -6.48 -88.54
N LEU A 137 21.33 -5.93 -87.41
CA LEU A 137 19.95 -5.47 -87.24
C LEU A 137 19.64 -4.25 -88.12
N GLU A 138 20.57 -3.31 -88.24
CA GLU A 138 20.39 -2.12 -89.11
C GLU A 138 20.29 -2.47 -90.60
N GLU A 139 20.95 -3.55 -91.05
CA GLU A 139 20.87 -3.99 -92.45
C GLU A 139 19.55 -4.72 -92.80
N GLY A 140 18.89 -5.35 -91.82
CA GLY A 140 17.66 -6.15 -92.02
C GLY A 140 16.38 -5.35 -92.27
N GLU A 141 16.33 -4.06 -91.93
CA GLU A 141 15.11 -3.25 -92.01
C GLU A 141 14.85 -2.63 -93.40
N SER A 142 15.72 -2.85 -94.39
CA SER A 142 15.57 -2.24 -95.73
C SER A 142 14.97 -3.18 -96.79
N PHE A 143 13.63 -3.26 -96.89
CA PHE A 143 12.95 -3.98 -97.98
C PHE A 143 12.37 -3.00 -99.04
N PRO A 144 12.71 -3.13 -100.35
CA PRO A 144 12.38 -2.13 -101.37
C PRO A 144 10.94 -2.20 -101.89
N ASP A 145 10.26 -1.06 -101.86
CA ASP A 145 8.80 -0.91 -101.79
C ASP A 145 8.07 -0.67 -103.14
N LYS A 146 8.63 -1.09 -104.28
CA LYS A 146 8.03 -0.82 -105.59
C LYS A 146 7.96 -2.06 -106.46
N ILE A 147 6.84 -2.75 -106.37
CA ILE A 147 6.55 -3.92 -107.20
C ILE A 147 5.14 -3.76 -107.80
N THR A 148 5.08 -3.69 -109.13
CA THR A 148 3.95 -3.20 -109.96
C THR A 148 3.10 -4.32 -110.58
N ASN A 149 3.15 -5.56 -110.07
CA ASN A 149 2.43 -6.70 -110.66
C ASN A 149 1.46 -7.35 -109.66
N GLU A 150 0.21 -7.56 -110.06
CA GLU A 150 -0.87 -8.08 -109.19
C GLU A 150 -0.53 -9.43 -108.53
N ILE A 151 0.29 -10.27 -109.17
CA ILE A 151 0.79 -11.53 -108.60
C ILE A 151 1.67 -11.28 -107.38
N GLN A 152 2.49 -10.23 -107.41
CA GLN A 152 3.34 -9.86 -106.28
C GLN A 152 2.54 -9.15 -105.18
N GLN A 153 1.45 -8.48 -105.53
CA GLN A 153 0.46 -7.96 -104.57
C GLN A 153 -0.28 -9.09 -103.85
N ARG A 154 -0.75 -10.10 -104.59
CA ARG A 154 -1.32 -11.34 -104.02
C ARG A 154 -0.32 -12.09 -103.15
N ARG A 155 0.97 -12.13 -103.52
CA ARG A 155 2.03 -12.70 -102.68
C ARG A 155 2.27 -11.88 -101.41
N LYS A 156 2.22 -10.54 -101.49
CA LYS A 156 2.29 -9.65 -100.31
C LYS A 156 1.11 -9.90 -99.37
N ASP A 157 -0.09 -10.05 -99.90
CA ASP A 157 -1.29 -10.33 -99.11
C ASP A 157 -1.22 -11.73 -98.49
N LEU A 158 -0.77 -12.75 -99.25
CA LEU A 158 -0.60 -14.10 -98.74
C LEU A 158 0.45 -14.17 -97.64
N LEU A 159 1.60 -13.47 -97.80
CA LEU A 159 2.63 -13.38 -96.78
C LEU A 159 2.14 -12.64 -95.52
N LYS A 160 1.34 -11.58 -95.70
CA LYS A 160 0.68 -10.89 -94.58
C LYS A 160 -0.24 -11.83 -93.82
N TYR A 161 -1.16 -12.52 -94.52
CA TYR A 161 -2.09 -13.43 -93.86
C TYR A 161 -1.40 -14.63 -93.20
N THR A 162 -0.31 -15.14 -93.77
CA THR A 162 0.47 -16.21 -93.10
C THR A 162 1.19 -15.70 -91.85
N ASN A 163 1.74 -14.49 -91.88
CA ASN A 163 2.37 -13.88 -90.71
C ASN A 163 1.34 -13.54 -89.63
N ASP A 164 0.18 -13.02 -90.02
CA ASP A 164 -0.92 -12.74 -89.10
C ASP A 164 -1.42 -14.03 -88.44
N LEU A 165 -1.53 -15.13 -89.19
CA LEU A 165 -1.92 -16.43 -88.65
C LEU A 165 -0.88 -16.99 -87.68
N ALA A 166 0.42 -16.94 -88.02
CA ALA A 166 1.49 -17.35 -87.11
C ALA A 166 1.51 -16.52 -85.81
N CYS A 167 1.34 -15.19 -85.93
CA CYS A 167 1.26 -14.30 -84.76
C CYS A 167 0.05 -14.63 -83.87
N THR A 168 -1.10 -15.01 -84.46
CA THR A 168 -2.26 -15.45 -83.67
C THR A 168 -2.06 -16.80 -83.00
N GLU A 169 -1.35 -17.74 -83.65
CA GLU A 169 -1.03 -19.05 -83.08
C GLU A 169 -0.03 -18.94 -81.91
N GLU A 170 1.01 -18.12 -82.04
CA GLU A 170 1.94 -17.80 -80.95
C GLU A 170 1.21 -17.17 -79.75
N ARG A 171 0.30 -16.22 -80.01
CA ARG A 171 -0.50 -15.59 -78.97
C ARG A 171 -1.43 -16.57 -78.25
N LEU A 172 -2.00 -17.55 -78.96
CA LEU A 172 -2.81 -18.59 -78.33
C LEU A 172 -1.95 -19.49 -77.44
N PHE A 173 -0.76 -19.87 -77.90
CA PHE A 173 0.18 -20.66 -77.11
C PHE A 173 0.61 -19.94 -75.82
N ASP A 174 0.92 -18.64 -75.91
CA ASP A 174 1.28 -17.83 -74.73
C ASP A 174 0.12 -17.71 -73.72
N MET A 175 -1.12 -17.58 -74.21
CA MET A 175 -2.29 -17.53 -73.34
C MET A 175 -2.53 -18.87 -72.63
N ASP A 176 -2.39 -19.99 -73.33
CA ASP A 176 -2.50 -21.33 -72.74
C ASP A 176 -1.41 -21.60 -71.69
N TYR A 177 -0.18 -21.17 -71.96
CA TYR A 177 0.92 -21.24 -70.98
C TYR A 177 0.60 -20.42 -69.74
N LYS A 178 0.07 -19.20 -69.92
CA LYS A 178 -0.28 -18.30 -68.81
C LYS A 178 -1.44 -18.83 -67.98
N ILE A 179 -2.42 -19.48 -68.60
CA ILE A 179 -3.52 -20.16 -67.89
C ILE A 179 -2.97 -21.27 -67.00
N LYS A 180 -2.07 -22.12 -67.51
CA LYS A 180 -1.47 -23.21 -66.72
C LYS A 180 -0.65 -22.70 -65.54
N ALA A 181 0.17 -21.66 -65.74
CA ALA A 181 0.92 -21.04 -64.65
C ALA A 181 -0.01 -20.49 -63.55
N LEU A 182 -1.10 -19.82 -63.93
CA LEU A 182 -2.09 -19.31 -62.99
C LEU A 182 -2.87 -20.43 -62.26
N GLU A 183 -3.09 -21.58 -62.90
CA GLU A 183 -3.69 -22.75 -62.24
C GLU A 183 -2.76 -23.36 -61.19
N GLU A 184 -1.45 -23.39 -61.44
CA GLU A 184 -0.43 -23.83 -60.47
C GLU A 184 -0.33 -22.86 -59.29
N ASP A 185 -0.32 -21.55 -59.56
CA ASP A 185 -0.34 -20.50 -58.53
C ASP A 185 -1.62 -20.57 -57.69
N LYS A 186 -2.77 -20.85 -58.31
CA LYS A 186 -4.02 -21.04 -57.57
C LYS A 186 -3.93 -22.25 -56.63
N ARG A 187 -3.34 -23.36 -57.07
CA ARG A 187 -3.16 -24.56 -56.22
C ARG A 187 -2.18 -24.31 -55.08
N SER A 188 -1.09 -23.57 -55.31
CA SER A 188 -0.14 -23.22 -54.25
C SER A 188 -0.81 -22.32 -53.20
N LEU A 189 -1.58 -21.32 -53.62
CA LEU A 189 -2.34 -20.44 -52.73
C LEU A 189 -3.45 -21.17 -51.96
N GLU A 190 -4.14 -22.13 -52.58
CA GLU A 190 -5.14 -22.97 -51.89
C GLU A 190 -4.49 -23.85 -50.80
N ASN A 191 -3.30 -24.38 -51.05
CA ASN A 191 -2.52 -25.13 -50.07
C ASN A 191 -1.96 -24.25 -48.95
N GLU A 192 -1.55 -23.01 -49.25
CA GLU A 192 -1.16 -22.03 -48.23
C GLU A 192 -2.34 -21.62 -47.36
N LYS A 193 -3.52 -21.39 -47.95
CA LYS A 193 -4.75 -21.11 -47.21
C LYS A 193 -5.12 -22.25 -46.24
N ALA A 194 -4.87 -23.50 -46.60
CA ALA A 194 -5.10 -24.65 -45.72
C ALA A 194 -4.07 -24.77 -44.58
N ARG A 195 -2.89 -24.14 -44.70
CA ARG A 195 -1.85 -24.11 -43.65
C ARG A 195 -2.05 -22.99 -42.63
N ILE A 196 -2.89 -22.00 -42.93
CA ILE A 196 -3.24 -20.94 -41.97
C ILE A 196 -4.23 -21.53 -40.95
N PRO A 197 -3.92 -21.52 -39.63
CA PRO A 197 -4.82 -22.05 -38.61
C PRO A 197 -6.18 -21.35 -38.62
N ASN A 198 -7.25 -22.08 -38.31
CA ASN A 198 -8.61 -21.52 -38.25
C ASN A 198 -8.67 -20.32 -37.29
N GLN A 199 -9.40 -19.26 -37.68
CA GLN A 199 -9.55 -18.01 -36.91
C GLN A 199 -9.85 -18.25 -35.42
N HIS A 200 -10.63 -19.29 -35.10
CA HIS A 200 -10.96 -19.66 -33.73
C HIS A 200 -9.76 -20.07 -32.87
N GLU A 201 -8.77 -20.79 -33.41
CA GLU A 201 -7.56 -21.19 -32.68
C GLU A 201 -6.62 -20.01 -32.43
N ILE A 202 -6.61 -19.04 -33.35
CA ILE A 202 -5.88 -17.78 -33.19
C ILE A 202 -6.58 -16.93 -32.11
N ASP A 203 -7.90 -16.86 -32.11
CA ASP A 203 -8.67 -16.12 -31.11
C ASP A 203 -8.55 -16.73 -29.70
N GLU A 204 -8.52 -18.06 -29.58
CA GLU A 204 -8.24 -18.77 -28.31
C GLU A 204 -6.84 -18.44 -27.79
N LYS A 205 -5.80 -18.54 -28.64
CA LYS A 205 -4.42 -18.18 -28.25
C LYS A 205 -4.26 -16.70 -27.92
N MET A 206 -4.96 -15.81 -28.65
CA MET A 206 -4.98 -14.38 -28.35
C MET A 206 -5.68 -14.11 -27.02
N LYS A 207 -6.72 -14.88 -26.67
CA LYS A 207 -7.42 -14.76 -25.39
C LYS A 207 -6.56 -15.25 -24.23
N THR A 208 -5.83 -16.36 -24.38
CA THR A 208 -4.91 -16.86 -23.34
C THR A 208 -3.74 -15.90 -23.16
N LEU A 209 -3.12 -15.42 -24.23
CA LEU A 209 -2.02 -14.44 -24.15
C LEU A 209 -2.49 -13.11 -23.55
N ARG A 210 -3.72 -12.65 -23.83
CA ARG A 210 -4.29 -11.46 -23.18
C ARG A 210 -4.51 -11.68 -21.68
N GLN A 211 -5.01 -12.85 -21.28
CA GLN A 211 -5.16 -13.19 -19.87
C GLN A 211 -3.79 -13.24 -19.15
N GLU A 212 -2.78 -13.85 -19.75
CA GLU A 212 -1.41 -13.86 -19.22
C GLU A 212 -0.80 -12.45 -19.13
N CYS A 213 -1.01 -11.60 -20.15
CA CYS A 213 -0.59 -10.19 -20.10
C CYS A 213 -1.28 -9.42 -18.97
N ASP A 214 -2.58 -9.64 -18.77
CA ASP A 214 -3.35 -8.98 -17.71
C ASP A 214 -2.91 -9.45 -16.32
N ASP A 215 -2.62 -10.74 -16.16
CA ASP A 215 -2.12 -11.30 -14.91
C ASP A 215 -0.71 -10.78 -14.59
N LEU A 216 0.18 -10.70 -15.59
CA LEU A 216 1.50 -10.05 -15.46
C LEU A 216 1.37 -8.57 -15.12
N ARG A 217 0.42 -7.84 -15.73
CA ARG A 217 0.15 -6.43 -15.40
C ARG A 217 -0.32 -6.27 -13.95
N ARG A 218 -1.17 -7.17 -13.44
CA ARG A 218 -1.58 -7.18 -12.02
C ARG A 218 -0.42 -7.47 -11.09
N GLN A 219 0.44 -8.44 -11.42
CA GLN A 219 1.64 -8.74 -10.63
C GLN A 219 2.62 -7.57 -10.59
N ILE A 220 2.85 -6.89 -11.72
CA ILE A 220 3.68 -5.69 -11.79
C ILE A 220 3.07 -4.55 -10.96
N ALA A 221 1.75 -4.36 -11.01
CA ALA A 221 1.07 -3.35 -10.19
C ALA A 221 1.20 -3.65 -8.70
N GLN A 222 1.05 -4.91 -8.30
CA GLN A 222 1.22 -5.37 -6.92
C GLN A 222 2.66 -5.16 -6.44
N LYS A 223 3.67 -5.55 -7.24
CA LYS A 223 5.09 -5.31 -6.92
C LYS A 223 5.43 -3.82 -6.84
N LYS A 224 4.86 -2.98 -7.70
CA LYS A 224 5.02 -1.52 -7.62
C LYS A 224 4.40 -0.94 -6.34
N SER A 225 3.29 -1.49 -5.86
CA SER A 225 2.72 -1.11 -4.56
C SER A 225 3.63 -1.53 -3.40
N GLU A 226 4.08 -2.78 -3.39
CA GLU A 226 5.00 -3.30 -2.36
C GLU A 226 6.29 -2.47 -2.27
N ILE A 227 6.86 -2.07 -3.40
CA ILE A 227 8.05 -1.20 -3.44
C ILE A 227 7.75 0.18 -2.85
N LYS A 228 6.58 0.76 -3.13
CA LYS A 228 6.17 2.05 -2.53
C LYS A 228 6.02 1.93 -1.01
N ASP A 229 5.37 0.87 -0.54
CA ASP A 229 5.17 0.63 0.89
C ASP A 229 6.51 0.40 1.61
N GLN A 230 7.42 -0.36 1.00
CA GLN A 230 8.78 -0.56 1.51
C GLN A 230 9.59 0.74 1.55
N ASN A 231 9.45 1.62 0.54
CA ASN A 231 10.13 2.91 0.53
C ASN A 231 9.60 3.86 1.62
N VAL A 232 8.29 3.85 1.89
CA VAL A 232 7.71 4.61 3.01
C VAL A 232 8.23 4.08 4.34
N LEU A 233 8.25 2.75 4.54
CA LEU A 233 8.82 2.10 5.72
C LEU A 233 10.31 2.43 5.91
N LEU A 234 11.11 2.45 4.84
CA LEU A 234 12.51 2.86 4.88
C LEU A 234 12.65 4.34 5.24
N GLY A 235 11.78 5.21 4.73
CA GLY A 235 11.72 6.62 5.10
C GLY A 235 11.43 6.82 6.59
N ASP A 236 10.46 6.09 7.14
CA ASP A 236 10.11 6.14 8.56
C ASP A 236 11.21 5.57 9.45
N LYS A 237 11.87 4.48 9.02
CA LYS A 237 13.05 3.94 9.72
C LYS A 237 14.21 4.93 9.73
N ARG A 238 14.48 5.62 8.62
CA ARG A 238 15.50 6.69 8.55
C ARG A 238 15.18 7.86 9.48
N LYS A 239 13.90 8.29 9.56
CA LYS A 239 13.46 9.33 10.51
C LYS A 239 13.63 8.90 11.96
N LYS A 240 13.25 7.66 12.30
CA LYS A 240 13.47 7.10 13.64
C LYS A 240 14.96 7.04 13.98
N PHE A 241 15.79 6.58 13.05
CA PHE A 241 17.24 6.55 13.23
C PHE A 241 17.82 7.95 13.47
N GLY A 242 17.40 8.94 12.67
CA GLY A 242 17.80 10.34 12.86
C GLY A 242 17.34 10.96 14.19
N ASN A 243 16.19 10.55 14.72
CA ASN A 243 15.75 10.99 16.04
C ASN A 243 16.55 10.30 17.16
N THR A 244 16.87 9.02 17.01
CA THR A 244 17.71 8.30 17.99
C THR A 244 19.15 8.82 18.01
N THR A 245 19.71 9.22 16.87
CA THR A 245 21.05 9.83 16.83
C THR A 245 21.06 11.20 17.50
N LYS A 246 20.02 12.03 17.29
CA LYS A 246 19.88 13.31 18.00
C LYS A 246 19.73 13.14 19.51
N GLN A 247 18.90 12.19 19.95
CA GLN A 247 18.78 11.86 21.37
C GLN A 247 20.10 11.34 21.95
N HIS A 248 20.87 10.59 21.17
CA HIS A 248 22.20 10.14 21.59
C HIS A 248 23.17 11.31 21.71
N GLU A 249 23.20 12.24 20.76
CA GLU A 249 24.01 13.47 20.83
C GLU A 249 23.61 14.37 22.02
N GLU A 250 22.30 14.54 22.27
CA GLU A 250 21.79 15.26 23.44
C GLU A 250 22.24 14.58 24.75
N LEU A 251 22.12 13.25 24.84
CA LEU A 251 22.58 12.49 26.00
C LEU A 251 24.11 12.61 26.20
N MET A 252 24.89 12.54 25.12
CA MET A 252 26.34 12.71 25.19
C MET A 252 26.73 14.11 25.67
N ASN A 253 26.02 15.14 25.21
CA ASN A 253 26.21 16.51 25.71
C ASN A 253 25.83 16.64 27.19
N THR A 254 24.74 15.99 27.63
CA THR A 254 24.39 15.99 29.07
C THR A 254 25.41 15.25 29.91
N ILE A 255 25.99 14.15 29.42
CA ILE A 255 27.06 13.43 30.10
C ILE A 255 28.30 14.31 30.25
N GLN A 256 28.71 15.02 29.19
CA GLN A 256 29.85 15.96 29.27
C GLN A 256 29.61 17.11 30.26
N ILE A 257 28.40 17.65 30.33
CA ILE A 257 28.03 18.67 31.31
C ILE A 257 28.08 18.10 32.73
N LEU A 258 27.49 16.92 32.95
CA LEU A 258 27.49 16.24 34.25
C LEU A 258 28.91 15.83 34.69
N GLU A 259 29.78 15.43 33.76
CA GLU A 259 31.19 15.15 34.05
C GLU A 259 31.95 16.41 34.45
N ALA A 260 31.68 17.55 33.80
CA ALA A 260 32.27 18.84 34.16
C ALA A 260 31.77 19.34 35.54
N GLU A 261 30.48 19.17 35.83
CA GLU A 261 29.88 19.46 37.14
C GLU A 261 30.43 18.54 38.24
N HIS A 262 30.55 17.24 37.97
CA HIS A 262 31.16 16.28 38.89
C HIS A 262 32.62 16.64 39.20
N LEU A 263 33.39 17.10 38.21
CA LEU A 263 34.75 17.60 38.39
C LEU A 263 34.81 18.88 39.25
N GLN A 264 33.80 19.75 39.19
CA GLN A 264 33.69 20.91 40.09
C GLN A 264 33.31 20.52 41.52
N VAL A 265 32.38 19.57 41.70
CA VAL A 265 31.95 19.08 43.01
C VAL A 265 33.09 18.32 43.73
N THR A 266 33.88 17.55 42.99
CA THR A 266 35.04 16.82 43.53
C THR A 266 36.15 17.75 44.02
N ARG A 267 36.18 19.02 43.56
CA ARG A 267 37.16 20.04 43.99
C ARG A 267 36.78 20.79 45.28
N ARG A 268 35.61 20.54 45.89
CA ARG A 268 35.11 21.29 47.08
C ARG A 268 34.76 20.42 48.30
N PRO A 269 35.69 19.62 48.85
CA PRO A 269 35.40 18.77 50.02
C PRO A 269 35.04 19.56 51.30
N GLY A 270 35.50 20.81 51.46
CA GLY A 270 35.22 21.62 52.66
C GLY A 270 33.83 22.26 52.72
N GLU A 271 33.18 22.50 51.59
CA GLU A 271 31.81 23.06 51.53
C GLU A 271 30.76 21.94 51.68
N LEU A 272 31.04 20.75 51.14
CA LEU A 272 30.18 19.58 51.27
C LEU A 272 30.02 19.11 52.72
N LEU A 273 31.08 19.15 53.53
CA LEU A 273 30.99 18.83 54.97
C LEU A 273 30.03 19.78 55.73
N LYS A 274 30.07 21.08 55.42
CA LYS A 274 29.16 22.06 56.05
C LYS A 274 27.71 21.90 55.59
N ILE A 275 27.49 21.53 54.33
CA ILE A 275 26.16 21.25 53.80
C ILE A 275 25.61 19.95 54.41
N ILE A 276 26.45 18.92 54.55
CA ILE A 276 26.08 17.65 55.20
C ILE A 276 25.70 17.88 56.67
N ASP A 277 26.48 18.68 57.41
CA ASP A 277 26.15 19.02 58.80
C ASP A 277 24.85 19.84 58.91
N GLY A 278 24.60 20.76 57.97
CA GLY A 278 23.34 21.51 57.89
C GLY A 278 22.14 20.64 57.51
N LEU A 279 22.30 19.70 56.58
CA LEU A 279 21.27 18.74 56.18
C LEU A 279 20.95 17.74 57.29
N ASN A 280 21.95 17.32 58.07
CA ASN A 280 21.73 16.46 59.24
C ASN A 280 20.90 17.20 60.32
N LEU A 281 21.17 18.49 60.55
CA LEU A 281 20.37 19.30 61.48
C LEU A 281 18.93 19.50 60.98
N GLN A 282 18.73 19.70 59.68
CA GLN A 282 17.39 19.77 59.09
C GLN A 282 16.67 18.42 59.13
N ARG A 283 17.38 17.32 58.88
CA ARG A 283 16.83 15.96 59.00
C ARG A 283 16.32 15.70 60.41
N ASP A 284 17.12 16.03 61.42
CA ASP A 284 16.75 15.83 62.82
C ASP A 284 15.53 16.70 63.22
N GLN A 285 15.37 17.89 62.63
CA GLN A 285 14.17 18.72 62.80
C GLN A 285 12.95 18.11 62.11
N THR A 286 13.09 17.61 60.87
CA THR A 286 11.99 16.96 60.15
C THR A 286 11.58 15.63 60.79
N ASP A 287 12.53 14.90 61.39
CA ASP A 287 12.25 13.66 62.11
C ASP A 287 11.43 13.96 63.38
N GLN A 288 11.74 15.04 64.10
CA GLN A 288 10.92 15.51 65.23
C GLN A 288 9.51 15.94 64.78
N GLU A 289 9.39 16.68 63.68
CA GLU A 289 8.08 17.06 63.11
C GLU A 289 7.28 15.83 62.65
N ALA A 290 7.95 14.82 62.09
CA ALA A 290 7.33 13.55 61.69
C ALA A 290 6.83 12.75 62.90
N GLU A 291 7.61 12.69 63.98
CA GLU A 291 7.18 12.06 65.25
C GLU A 291 5.97 12.79 65.86
N GLU A 292 5.94 14.12 65.82
CA GLU A 292 4.77 14.90 66.25
C GLU A 292 3.54 14.68 65.38
N LEU A 293 3.71 14.57 64.06
CA LEU A 293 2.63 14.26 63.12
C LEU A 293 2.13 12.83 63.31
N GLU A 294 3.01 11.86 63.55
CA GLU A 294 2.61 10.49 63.88
C GLU A 294 1.82 10.43 65.20
N ALA A 295 2.20 11.22 66.20
CA ALA A 295 1.44 11.32 67.43
C ALA A 295 0.04 11.89 67.18
N LYS A 296 -0.08 12.94 66.35
CA LYS A 296 -1.36 13.52 65.94
C LYS A 296 -2.21 12.56 65.10
N ILE A 297 -1.59 11.76 64.22
CA ILE A 297 -2.29 10.72 63.45
C ILE A 297 -2.81 9.63 64.39
N LYS A 298 -2.01 9.15 65.34
CA LYS A 298 -2.47 8.17 66.34
C LYS A 298 -3.63 8.70 67.19
N GLU A 299 -3.62 9.99 67.54
CA GLU A 299 -4.74 10.64 68.22
C GLU A 299 -5.99 10.74 67.33
N GLN A 300 -5.83 11.12 66.06
CA GLN A 300 -6.93 11.17 65.09
C GLN A 300 -7.50 9.79 64.76
N ASP A 301 -6.67 8.75 64.67
CA ASP A 301 -7.09 7.36 64.51
C ASP A 301 -7.89 6.88 65.73
N GLY A 302 -7.47 7.27 66.93
CA GLY A 302 -8.24 7.04 68.17
C GLY A 302 -9.61 7.73 68.12
N ASN A 303 -9.67 8.96 67.65
CA ASN A 303 -10.93 9.70 67.48
C ASN A 303 -11.81 9.10 66.37
N LEU A 304 -11.23 8.63 65.27
CA LEU A 304 -11.93 7.92 64.19
C LEU A 304 -12.51 6.60 64.67
N LEU A 305 -11.80 5.86 65.53
CA LEU A 305 -12.32 4.64 66.16
C LEU A 305 -13.55 4.93 67.03
N GLN A 306 -13.50 6.00 67.82
CA GLN A 306 -14.66 6.44 68.62
C GLN A 306 -15.84 6.85 67.73
N LEU A 307 -15.57 7.60 66.66
CA LEU A 307 -16.59 8.01 65.70
C LEU A 307 -17.21 6.81 64.97
N LEU A 308 -16.40 5.79 64.64
CA LEU A 308 -16.88 4.55 64.02
C LEU A 308 -17.78 3.77 64.97
N ASP A 309 -17.43 3.72 66.26
CA ASP A 309 -18.27 3.12 67.30
C ASP A 309 -19.58 3.87 67.48
N ASP A 310 -19.57 5.20 67.41
CA ASP A 310 -20.77 6.01 67.49
C ASP A 310 -21.63 5.91 66.22
N ILE A 311 -21.02 5.82 65.03
CA ILE A 311 -21.71 5.50 63.78
C ILE A 311 -22.35 4.12 63.86
N ASN A 312 -21.68 3.12 64.45
CA ASN A 312 -22.24 1.78 64.64
C ASN A 312 -23.42 1.79 65.63
N LYS A 313 -23.35 2.59 66.72
CA LYS A 313 -24.49 2.81 67.62
C LYS A 313 -25.66 3.50 66.89
N MET A 314 -25.38 4.51 66.06
CA MET A 314 -26.38 5.20 65.25
C MET A 314 -26.98 4.30 64.16
N LYS A 315 -26.19 3.44 63.52
CA LYS A 315 -26.66 2.40 62.59
C LYS A 315 -27.59 1.41 63.29
N ASN A 316 -27.26 1.03 64.52
CA ASN A 316 -28.12 0.14 65.30
C ASN A 316 -29.44 0.82 65.69
N LEU A 317 -29.42 2.11 66.02
CA LEU A 317 -30.63 2.89 66.30
C LEU A 317 -31.49 3.10 65.05
N THR A 318 -30.89 3.54 63.95
CA THR A 318 -31.58 3.69 62.65
C THR A 318 -32.09 2.35 62.12
N SER A 319 -31.40 1.22 62.34
CA SER A 319 -31.93 -0.10 61.98
C SER A 319 -33.17 -0.50 62.81
N LYS A 320 -33.30 0.00 64.05
CA LYS A 320 -34.49 -0.19 64.88
C LYS A 320 -35.63 0.72 64.42
N GLU A 321 -35.33 1.94 63.99
CA GLU A 321 -36.29 2.88 63.40
C GLU A 321 -36.77 2.42 62.02
N ILE A 322 -35.89 1.89 61.16
CA ILE A 322 -36.27 1.29 59.87
C ILE A 322 -37.21 0.11 60.10
N LYS A 323 -36.94 -0.73 61.11
CA LYS A 323 -37.87 -1.83 61.47
C LYS A 323 -39.22 -1.32 61.99
N SER A 324 -39.28 -0.18 62.67
CA SER A 324 -40.57 0.41 63.09
C SER A 324 -41.31 1.06 61.92
N VAL A 325 -40.58 1.71 61.00
CA VAL A 325 -41.12 2.28 59.76
C VAL A 325 -41.59 1.17 58.81
N ASP A 326 -40.90 0.04 58.70
CA ASP A 326 -41.34 -1.12 57.93
C ASP A 326 -42.62 -1.74 58.51
N LEU A 327 -42.74 -1.79 59.84
CA LEU A 327 -43.96 -2.23 60.51
C LEU A 327 -45.13 -1.26 60.23
N GLN A 328 -44.84 0.03 60.16
CA GLN A 328 -45.81 1.08 59.85
C GLN A 328 -46.17 1.11 58.35
N ASN A 329 -45.23 0.80 57.46
CA ASN A 329 -45.45 0.62 56.04
C ASN A 329 -46.28 -0.64 55.76
N GLN A 330 -46.06 -1.73 56.49
CA GLN A 330 -46.94 -2.91 56.43
C GLN A 330 -48.36 -2.59 56.92
N GLN A 331 -48.53 -1.71 57.91
CA GLN A 331 -49.85 -1.22 58.31
C GLN A 331 -50.48 -0.34 57.23
N ASN A 332 -49.70 0.52 56.57
CA ASN A 332 -50.16 1.36 55.46
C ASN A 332 -50.48 0.53 54.20
N GLU A 333 -49.77 -0.55 53.92
CA GLU A 333 -50.10 -1.50 52.85
C GLU A 333 -51.41 -2.21 53.13
N ARG A 334 -51.67 -2.63 54.38
CA ARG A 334 -52.98 -3.19 54.76
C ARG A 334 -54.11 -2.18 54.60
N LEU A 335 -53.88 -0.92 54.97
CA LEU A 335 -54.81 0.18 54.73
C LEU A 335 -55.01 0.46 53.23
N ASN A 336 -53.95 0.40 52.42
CA ASN A 336 -54.04 0.54 50.97
C ASN A 336 -54.74 -0.64 50.30
N ASP A 337 -54.64 -1.84 50.85
CA ASP A 337 -55.38 -3.03 50.41
C ASP A 337 -56.85 -2.94 50.81
N GLU A 338 -57.17 -2.38 51.97
CA GLU A 338 -58.55 -2.01 52.35
C GLU A 338 -59.11 -0.93 51.42
N ILE A 339 -58.33 0.10 51.07
CA ILE A 339 -58.69 1.12 50.08
C ILE A 339 -58.85 0.50 48.68
N ARG A 340 -58.01 -0.47 48.28
CA ARG A 340 -58.16 -1.24 47.04
C ARG A 340 -59.44 -2.06 47.02
N ASN A 341 -59.82 -2.67 48.14
CA ASN A 341 -61.05 -3.43 48.25
C ASN A 341 -62.28 -2.50 48.15
N VAL A 342 -62.20 -1.30 48.71
CA VAL A 342 -63.23 -0.26 48.54
C VAL A 342 -63.25 0.26 47.09
N LEU A 343 -62.09 0.50 46.47
CA LEU A 343 -61.98 0.87 45.05
C LEU A 343 -62.47 -0.23 44.11
N ASN A 344 -62.32 -1.51 44.46
CA ASN A 344 -62.85 -2.64 43.70
C ASN A 344 -64.36 -2.78 43.85
N LEU A 345 -64.92 -2.44 45.02
CA LEU A 345 -66.38 -2.31 45.20
C LEU A 345 -66.94 -1.15 44.38
N ILE A 346 -66.26 0.01 44.40
CA ILE A 346 -66.60 1.16 43.56
C ILE A 346 -66.46 0.80 42.08
N ALA A 347 -65.41 0.08 41.67
CA ALA A 347 -65.21 -0.40 40.29
C ALA A 347 -66.26 -1.45 39.86
N PHE A 348 -66.86 -2.19 40.80
CA PHE A 348 -67.95 -3.13 40.52
C PHE A 348 -69.30 -2.42 40.36
N GLU A 349 -69.55 -1.38 41.16
CA GLU A 349 -70.72 -0.48 40.99
C GLU A 349 -70.58 0.38 39.73
N ASP A 350 -69.38 0.88 39.44
CA ASP A 350 -69.04 1.59 38.20
C ASP A 350 -69.14 0.66 37.00
N ALA A 351 -68.67 -0.60 37.06
CA ALA A 351 -68.84 -1.56 35.94
C ALA A 351 -70.32 -1.86 35.61
N LYS A 352 -71.21 -1.74 36.59
CA LYS A 352 -72.66 -1.90 36.41
C LYS A 352 -73.32 -0.66 35.81
N LEU A 353 -72.81 0.54 36.13
CA LEU A 353 -73.25 1.82 35.57
C LEU A 353 -72.67 2.06 34.15
N ILE A 354 -71.42 1.66 33.94
CA ILE A 354 -70.65 1.74 32.70
C ILE A 354 -71.25 0.84 31.61
N LYS A 355 -71.84 -0.32 31.94
CA LYS A 355 -72.56 -1.16 30.96
C LYS A 355 -73.90 -0.56 30.49
N GLY A 356 -74.43 0.45 31.18
CA GLY A 356 -75.66 1.17 30.81
C GLY A 356 -75.43 2.56 30.22
N GLN A 357 -74.28 3.20 30.45
CA GLN A 357 -74.00 4.58 30.04
C GLN A 357 -72.88 4.73 28.99
N ILE A 358 -72.22 3.64 28.58
CA ILE A 358 -71.23 3.64 27.48
C ILE A 358 -71.83 3.79 26.06
N ASP A 359 -73.16 3.74 25.91
CA ASP A 359 -73.83 4.00 24.61
C ASP A 359 -73.94 5.50 24.24
N GLU A 360 -73.62 6.44 25.15
CA GLU A 360 -73.67 7.88 24.84
C GLU A 360 -72.48 8.69 25.41
N ARG A 361 -71.45 8.90 24.56
CA ARG A 361 -70.68 10.17 24.35
C ARG A 361 -69.96 10.81 25.57
N GLN A 362 -68.66 11.18 25.56
CA GLN A 362 -67.74 11.67 24.54
C GLN A 362 -66.33 11.88 25.15
N SER A 363 -65.26 11.59 24.39
CA SER A 363 -64.06 12.44 24.34
C SER A 363 -63.32 12.22 23.01
N THR A 364 -63.93 12.73 21.94
CA THR A 364 -63.29 12.98 20.64
C THR A 364 -64.04 14.12 19.95
N GLU A 365 -64.19 15.29 20.57
CA GLU A 365 -65.01 16.38 20.00
C GLU A 365 -64.39 17.06 18.77
N ALA A 366 -63.06 17.10 18.64
CA ALA A 366 -62.42 17.65 17.43
C ALA A 366 -62.41 16.66 16.23
N VAL A 367 -62.42 15.35 16.51
CA VAL A 367 -62.40 14.29 15.48
C VAL A 367 -63.82 13.83 15.11
N LYS A 368 -64.78 13.86 16.05
CA LYS A 368 -66.20 13.62 15.71
C LYS A 368 -66.79 14.76 14.89
N SER A 369 -66.44 16.03 15.10
CA SER A 369 -66.98 17.12 14.26
C SER A 369 -66.51 17.01 12.79
N THR A 370 -65.25 16.65 12.56
CA THR A 370 -64.69 16.44 11.21
C THR A 370 -65.16 15.14 10.57
N ILE A 371 -65.29 14.05 11.33
CA ILE A 371 -65.88 12.79 10.84
C ILE A 371 -67.39 12.94 10.61
N GLN A 372 -68.12 13.69 11.44
CA GLN A 372 -69.55 13.93 11.28
C GLN A 372 -69.84 14.96 10.19
N MET A 373 -68.96 15.95 9.94
CA MET A 373 -69.02 16.79 8.74
C MET A 373 -68.71 15.98 7.48
N THR A 374 -67.67 15.15 7.47
CA THR A 374 -67.37 14.30 6.30
C THR A 374 -68.41 13.20 6.10
N LYS A 375 -69.06 12.71 7.16
CA LYS A 375 -70.17 11.76 7.10
C LYS A 375 -71.49 12.44 6.72
N GLN A 376 -71.76 13.68 7.15
CA GLN A 376 -72.88 14.50 6.67
C GLN A 376 -72.67 14.94 5.22
N ILE A 377 -71.45 15.28 4.81
CA ILE A 377 -71.10 15.58 3.41
C ILE A 377 -71.21 14.30 2.58
N ARG A 378 -70.76 13.14 3.06
CA ARG A 378 -70.93 11.84 2.38
C ARG A 378 -72.39 11.36 2.37
N GLU A 379 -73.19 11.62 3.40
CA GLU A 379 -74.63 11.32 3.43
C GLU A 379 -75.44 12.31 2.60
N GLN A 380 -75.06 13.59 2.54
CA GLN A 380 -75.61 14.56 1.60
C GLN A 380 -75.19 14.21 0.18
N HIS A 381 -73.94 13.80 -0.08
CA HIS A 381 -73.51 13.26 -1.37
C HIS A 381 -74.24 11.97 -1.70
N ALA A 382 -74.51 11.08 -0.75
CA ALA A 382 -75.26 9.84 -0.98
C ALA A 382 -76.77 10.08 -1.14
N LYS A 383 -77.34 11.10 -0.49
CA LYS A 383 -78.72 11.56 -0.70
C LYS A 383 -78.86 12.27 -2.04
N VAL A 384 -77.91 13.13 -2.42
CA VAL A 384 -77.83 13.79 -3.74
C VAL A 384 -77.52 12.77 -4.83
N GLN A 385 -76.71 11.74 -4.57
CA GLN A 385 -76.45 10.65 -5.52
C GLN A 385 -77.66 9.72 -5.64
N LYS A 386 -78.38 9.40 -4.55
CA LYS A 386 -79.67 8.69 -4.61
C LYS A 386 -80.79 9.52 -5.24
N GLN A 387 -80.80 10.85 -5.05
CA GLN A 387 -81.71 11.77 -5.73
C GLN A 387 -81.34 11.91 -7.20
N LYS A 388 -80.05 11.97 -7.56
CA LYS A 388 -79.54 11.94 -8.92
C LYS A 388 -79.84 10.61 -9.61
N GLU A 389 -79.75 9.48 -8.91
CA GLU A 389 -80.13 8.15 -9.41
C GLU A 389 -81.66 7.92 -9.44
N ARG A 390 -82.43 8.59 -8.58
CA ARG A 390 -83.90 8.65 -8.68
C ARG A 390 -84.34 9.51 -9.85
N LEU A 391 -83.76 10.71 -9.99
CA LEU A 391 -83.99 11.62 -11.11
C LEU A 391 -83.47 11.05 -12.43
N LEU A 392 -82.36 10.30 -12.45
CA LEU A 392 -81.93 9.54 -13.64
C LEU A 392 -82.87 8.37 -13.94
N ARG A 393 -83.46 7.71 -12.93
CA ARG A 393 -84.47 6.67 -13.15
C ARG A 393 -85.83 7.24 -13.57
N GLU A 394 -86.20 8.43 -13.09
CA GLU A 394 -87.38 9.17 -13.53
C GLU A 394 -87.17 9.77 -14.92
N LEU A 395 -86.00 10.34 -15.21
CA LEU A 395 -85.61 10.80 -16.56
C LEU A 395 -85.58 9.64 -17.54
N LYS A 396 -85.08 8.46 -17.15
CA LYS A 396 -85.09 7.26 -18.01
C LYS A 396 -86.48 6.62 -18.15
N ARG A 397 -87.38 6.80 -17.17
CA ARG A 397 -88.80 6.46 -17.29
C ARG A 397 -89.54 7.45 -18.20
N VAL A 398 -89.26 8.74 -18.09
CA VAL A 398 -89.85 9.80 -18.93
C VAL A 398 -89.27 9.76 -20.34
N GLU A 399 -87.99 9.44 -20.53
CA GLU A 399 -87.38 9.17 -21.85
C GLU A 399 -87.96 7.90 -22.47
N ASN A 400 -88.16 6.83 -21.70
CA ASN A 400 -88.83 5.64 -22.24
C ASN A 400 -90.31 5.89 -22.53
N GLN A 401 -91.01 6.70 -21.73
CA GLN A 401 -92.39 7.14 -22.01
C GLN A 401 -92.47 8.13 -23.17
N TYR A 402 -91.47 8.99 -23.35
CA TYR A 402 -91.32 9.88 -24.50
C TYR A 402 -91.02 9.07 -25.75
N ASN A 403 -90.14 8.07 -25.70
CA ASN A 403 -89.85 7.18 -26.82
C ASN A 403 -91.07 6.32 -27.18
N ILE A 404 -91.80 5.78 -26.20
CA ILE A 404 -93.07 5.08 -26.44
C ILE A 404 -94.11 6.04 -27.05
N ALA A 405 -94.25 7.28 -26.55
CA ALA A 405 -95.15 8.28 -27.13
C ALA A 405 -94.72 8.78 -28.52
N ASN A 406 -93.40 8.78 -28.80
CA ASN A 406 -92.83 9.17 -30.09
C ASN A 406 -92.93 8.03 -31.11
N ASP A 407 -92.84 6.78 -30.67
CA ASP A 407 -93.13 5.57 -31.45
C ASP A 407 -94.64 5.44 -31.70
N GLU A 408 -95.49 5.81 -30.74
CA GLU A 408 -96.95 5.94 -30.90
C GLU A 408 -97.30 7.08 -31.87
N LEU A 409 -96.63 8.24 -31.81
CA LEU A 409 -96.77 9.33 -32.78
C LEU A 409 -96.26 8.96 -34.18
N GLY A 410 -95.20 8.15 -34.27
CA GLY A 410 -94.71 7.56 -35.51
C GLY A 410 -95.72 6.57 -36.12
N SER A 411 -96.32 5.72 -35.29
CA SER A 411 -97.38 4.80 -35.71
C SER A 411 -98.67 5.55 -36.11
N MET A 412 -99.02 6.64 -35.42
CA MET A 412 -100.16 7.50 -35.77
C MET A 412 -99.90 8.31 -37.06
N ARG A 413 -98.67 8.79 -37.29
CA ARG A 413 -98.28 9.41 -38.57
C ARG A 413 -98.30 8.41 -39.73
N MET A 414 -97.88 7.16 -39.52
CA MET A 414 -98.01 6.11 -40.54
C MET A 414 -99.48 5.69 -40.79
N THR A 415 -100.38 5.80 -39.80
CA THR A 415 -101.83 5.61 -40.02
C THR A 415 -102.50 6.80 -40.69
N ILE A 416 -102.05 8.04 -40.44
CA ILE A 416 -102.55 9.25 -41.12
C ILE A 416 -102.06 9.27 -42.58
N ASP A 417 -100.84 8.84 -42.86
CA ASP A 417 -100.32 8.69 -44.23
C ASP A 417 -100.97 7.51 -44.97
N LYS A 418 -101.33 6.41 -44.29
CA LYS A 418 -102.15 5.33 -44.88
C LYS A 418 -103.60 5.72 -45.13
N LEU A 419 -104.21 6.56 -44.29
CA LEU A 419 -105.60 7.05 -44.48
C LEU A 419 -105.68 8.18 -45.53
N ASN A 420 -104.62 8.98 -45.70
CA ASN A 420 -104.52 9.96 -46.78
C ASN A 420 -104.21 9.32 -48.15
N LEU A 421 -103.51 8.17 -48.19
CA LEU A 421 -103.29 7.38 -49.41
C LEU A 421 -104.48 6.48 -49.79
N GLN A 422 -105.44 6.27 -48.88
CA GLN A 422 -106.71 5.56 -49.15
C GLN A 422 -107.86 6.50 -49.56
N ARG A 423 -107.63 7.83 -49.62
CA ARG A 423 -108.60 8.83 -50.11
C ARG A 423 -108.42 9.21 -51.59
N THR A 424 -107.41 8.67 -52.30
CA THR A 424 -106.99 9.18 -53.62
C THR A 424 -106.88 8.15 -54.75
N ALA A 425 -107.65 7.05 -54.71
CA ALA A 425 -107.82 6.13 -55.86
C ALA A 425 -109.12 5.31 -55.67
N LEU A 426 -110.29 5.63 -56.25
CA LEU A 426 -110.77 5.46 -57.65
C LEU A 426 -112.34 5.63 -57.58
N PRO A 427 -113.13 5.67 -58.68
CA PRO A 427 -113.12 6.62 -59.80
C PRO A 427 -114.54 7.02 -60.33
N VAL A 428 -114.59 8.02 -61.25
CA VAL A 428 -115.60 8.33 -62.31
C VAL A 428 -117.06 8.67 -61.96
N ASP A 429 -117.54 9.86 -62.36
CA ASP A 429 -118.48 10.11 -63.47
C ASP A 429 -119.16 11.50 -63.38
N ASP A 430 -119.04 12.23 -64.50
CA ASP A 430 -119.87 13.36 -64.97
C ASP A 430 -121.39 13.01 -64.99
N PRO A 431 -122.35 13.85 -65.45
CA PRO A 431 -122.50 15.31 -65.47
C PRO A 431 -123.94 15.80 -65.10
N ALA A 432 -124.08 17.08 -64.72
CA ALA A 432 -125.28 17.94 -64.91
C ALA A 432 -126.62 17.54 -64.18
N PRO A 433 -127.75 18.26 -64.36
CA PRO A 433 -128.06 19.68 -64.08
C PRO A 433 -129.43 19.85 -63.33
N LYS A 434 -129.98 21.08 -63.29
CA LYS A 434 -131.41 21.48 -63.06
C LYS A 434 -131.83 21.77 -61.61
N GLN A 435 -132.77 22.66 -61.28
CA GLN A 435 -133.57 23.71 -61.95
C GLN A 435 -134.39 24.37 -60.83
N ALA A 436 -134.57 25.69 -60.90
CA ALA A 436 -135.83 26.39 -60.59
C ALA A 436 -135.73 27.74 -61.34
N ALA A 437 -136.11 27.77 -62.62
CA ALA A 437 -137.47 28.08 -63.10
C ALA A 437 -137.70 29.62 -63.16
N GLU A 438 -137.58 30.28 -64.33
CA GLU A 438 -138.60 30.40 -65.41
C GLU A 438 -139.44 31.70 -65.23
N HIS A 439 -139.84 32.55 -66.20
CA HIS A 439 -139.94 32.58 -67.68
C HIS A 439 -139.96 34.06 -68.15
N LEU A 440 -139.28 34.51 -69.20
CA LEU A 440 -139.49 34.39 -70.67
C LEU A 440 -140.59 35.29 -71.28
N LYS A 441 -140.15 36.12 -72.24
CA LYS A 441 -140.88 36.71 -73.36
C LYS A 441 -140.63 35.84 -74.59
N GLU A 442 -141.66 35.64 -75.41
CA GLU A 442 -141.71 35.42 -76.89
C GLU A 442 -143.01 34.64 -77.17
N GLU A 443 -143.92 34.99 -78.08
CA GLU A 443 -143.90 35.55 -79.45
C GLU A 443 -145.23 36.33 -79.69
N ILE A 444 -145.44 37.18 -80.71
CA ILE A 444 -145.57 36.85 -82.14
C ILE A 444 -145.42 38.12 -83.01
N HIS A 445 -144.72 37.96 -84.13
CA HIS A 445 -144.75 38.76 -85.36
C HIS A 445 -145.61 37.97 -86.38
N ASP A 446 -146.47 38.68 -87.12
CA ASP A 446 -147.07 38.31 -88.42
C ASP A 446 -148.28 37.37 -88.46
N ILE A 447 -149.32 37.57 -89.28
CA ILE A 447 -149.62 38.51 -90.38
C ILE A 447 -151.13 38.37 -90.71
N ARG A 448 -151.69 39.33 -91.49
CA ARG A 448 -152.93 39.27 -92.30
C ARG A 448 -154.26 39.48 -91.59
N GLU A 449 -155.26 40.15 -92.15
CA GLU A 449 -155.50 40.92 -93.38
C GLU A 449 -156.94 41.42 -93.18
N ASP A 450 -157.23 42.69 -93.44
CA ASP A 450 -158.50 43.15 -94.03
C ASP A 450 -158.41 44.65 -94.28
N ALA A 451 -158.00 44.95 -95.51
CA ALA A 451 -158.34 46.17 -96.20
C ALA A 451 -159.81 46.12 -96.63
N GLU A 452 -160.44 47.30 -96.69
CA GLU A 452 -161.54 47.63 -97.60
C GLU A 452 -162.91 46.92 -97.44
N LYS A 453 -163.94 47.66 -96.99
CA LYS A 453 -165.15 48.01 -97.81
C LYS A 453 -166.35 48.47 -96.99
N TYR A 454 -166.46 49.78 -96.88
CA TYR A 454 -167.62 50.64 -97.19
C TYR A 454 -166.95 52.03 -97.37
N GLU A 455 -166.69 52.66 -98.52
CA GLU A 455 -167.37 52.81 -99.82
C GLU A 455 -168.89 52.99 -99.75
N LYS A 456 -169.32 54.22 -100.04
CA LYS A 456 -170.48 54.68 -100.84
C LYS A 456 -171.06 55.98 -100.28
N GLU A 457 -170.90 57.08 -101.00
CA GLU A 457 -171.84 57.62 -102.01
C GLU A 457 -172.48 58.89 -101.39
N LEU A 458 -172.14 60.10 -101.82
CA LEU A 458 -172.43 60.70 -103.13
C LEU A 458 -173.92 61.03 -103.29
N LEU A 459 -174.18 62.35 -103.27
CA LEU A 459 -175.07 63.07 -104.20
C LEU A 459 -176.55 62.67 -104.23
N VAL A 460 -177.38 63.60 -103.78
CA VAL A 460 -178.67 63.87 -104.40
C VAL A 460 -178.62 65.27 -105.01
N LYS A 461 -178.58 65.24 -106.34
CA LYS A 461 -179.37 66.03 -107.30
C LYS A 461 -179.25 67.56 -107.23
N GLN A 462 -178.73 68.20 -108.29
CA GLN A 462 -179.33 68.25 -109.64
C GLN A 462 -180.70 68.90 -109.54
N SER A 463 -180.80 70.12 -110.08
CA SER A 463 -181.65 70.42 -111.25
C SER A 463 -183.11 70.60 -110.88
N THR A 464 -183.79 71.62 -111.34
CA THR A 464 -184.14 71.99 -112.72
C THR A 464 -185.13 73.14 -112.47
N LEU A 465 -185.34 74.20 -113.24
CA LEU A 465 -185.59 74.35 -114.68
C LEU A 465 -186.15 75.80 -114.78
N THR A 466 -185.75 76.53 -115.82
CA THR A 466 -186.54 77.60 -116.49
C THR A 466 -187.12 78.77 -115.67
N THR A 467 -186.43 79.91 -115.70
CA THR A 467 -186.89 81.27 -116.12
C THR A 467 -185.78 82.29 -115.77
N ALA A 468 -185.41 83.34 -116.49
CA ALA A 468 -185.52 83.76 -117.88
C ALA A 468 -184.63 85.02 -118.04
N GLN A 469 -183.66 84.98 -118.95
CA GLN A 469 -183.36 86.03 -119.94
C GLN A 469 -183.14 87.53 -119.54
N LYS A 470 -182.48 87.92 -118.43
CA LYS A 470 -181.97 89.32 -118.34
C LYS A 470 -180.56 89.63 -117.82
N ASP A 471 -179.95 88.95 -116.84
CA ASP A 471 -178.79 89.59 -116.19
C ASP A 471 -177.41 89.20 -116.74
N GLN A 472 -177.32 89.22 -118.07
CA GLN A 472 -176.15 88.93 -118.92
C GLN A 472 -175.02 89.99 -118.83
N GLN A 473 -175.02 90.87 -117.82
CA GLN A 473 -173.97 91.91 -117.63
C GLN A 473 -173.20 91.83 -116.29
N GLU A 474 -173.62 91.02 -115.31
CA GLU A 474 -172.89 90.89 -114.02
C GLU A 474 -171.79 89.79 -114.02
N VAL A 475 -171.77 88.92 -115.02
CA VAL A 475 -170.91 87.71 -115.04
C VAL A 475 -169.45 88.01 -115.42
N GLN A 476 -169.15 89.12 -116.08
CA GLN A 476 -167.76 89.45 -116.43
C GLN A 476 -166.92 89.96 -115.23
N LEU A 477 -167.54 90.54 -114.19
CA LEU A 477 -166.81 91.06 -113.02
C LEU A 477 -166.43 89.96 -112.00
N ARG A 478 -167.08 88.78 -112.05
CA ARG A 478 -166.79 87.66 -111.12
C ARG A 478 -165.67 86.73 -111.60
N GLN A 479 -165.37 86.73 -112.90
CA GLN A 479 -164.34 85.87 -113.49
C GLN A 479 -162.91 86.30 -113.08
N ASP A 480 -162.68 87.61 -112.90
CA ASP A 480 -161.37 88.12 -112.46
C ASP A 480 -161.08 87.88 -110.97
N ASN A 481 -162.12 87.70 -110.15
CA ASN A 481 -161.96 87.42 -108.71
C ASN A 481 -161.61 85.94 -108.44
N CYS A 482 -162.23 85.00 -109.16
CA CYS A 482 -161.91 83.56 -109.01
C CYS A 482 -160.46 83.21 -109.40
N ARG A 483 -159.84 84.00 -110.30
CA ARG A 483 -158.44 83.78 -110.68
C ARG A 483 -157.44 84.22 -109.59
N ARG A 484 -157.80 85.20 -108.74
CA ARG A 484 -156.95 85.60 -107.59
C ARG A 484 -157.01 84.58 -106.45
N ASP A 485 -158.18 84.02 -106.17
CA ASP A 485 -158.35 83.07 -105.06
C ASP A 485 -157.60 81.75 -105.29
N ALA A 486 -157.50 81.29 -106.55
CA ALA A 486 -156.72 80.10 -106.91
C ALA A 486 -155.20 80.28 -106.69
N ILE A 487 -154.65 81.48 -106.89
CA ILE A 487 -153.23 81.78 -106.64
C ILE A 487 -152.95 81.85 -105.14
N SER A 488 -153.88 82.41 -104.36
CA SER A 488 -153.76 82.51 -102.90
C SER A 488 -153.70 81.13 -102.23
N MET A 489 -154.53 80.17 -102.67
CA MET A 489 -154.53 78.81 -102.11
C MET A 489 -153.26 78.01 -102.44
N ALA A 490 -152.67 78.20 -103.62
CA ALA A 490 -151.40 77.56 -103.98
C ALA A 490 -150.21 78.05 -103.11
N HIS A 491 -150.20 79.34 -102.76
CA HIS A 491 -149.16 79.91 -101.89
C HIS A 491 -149.23 79.34 -100.46
N PHE A 492 -150.44 79.16 -99.91
CA PHE A 492 -150.61 78.63 -98.55
C PHE A 492 -150.13 77.16 -98.44
N ALA A 493 -150.41 76.34 -99.45
CA ALA A 493 -149.93 74.96 -99.50
C ALA A 493 -148.39 74.86 -99.51
N SER A 494 -147.71 75.78 -100.19
CA SER A 494 -146.24 75.86 -100.22
C SER A 494 -145.64 76.19 -98.84
N VAL A 495 -146.23 77.15 -98.12
CA VAL A 495 -145.77 77.55 -96.78
C VAL A 495 -145.88 76.39 -95.79
N VAL A 496 -147.01 75.68 -95.77
CA VAL A 496 -147.22 74.54 -94.86
C VAL A 496 -146.25 73.39 -95.17
N SER A 497 -145.94 73.16 -96.45
CA SER A 497 -144.94 72.15 -96.85
C SER A 497 -143.54 72.51 -96.32
N ASN A 498 -143.13 73.78 -96.45
CA ASN A 498 -141.84 74.26 -95.96
C ASN A 498 -141.73 74.20 -94.43
N GLU A 499 -142.79 74.56 -93.69
CA GLU A 499 -142.80 74.45 -92.22
C GLU A 499 -142.65 73.00 -91.75
N ARG A 500 -143.34 72.06 -92.42
CA ARG A 500 -143.22 70.63 -92.11
C ARG A 500 -141.79 70.12 -92.32
N GLU A 501 -141.14 70.54 -93.40
CA GLU A 501 -139.77 70.15 -93.70
C GLU A 501 -138.77 70.77 -92.70
N GLN A 502 -138.97 72.04 -92.31
CA GLN A 502 -138.16 72.70 -91.30
C GLN A 502 -138.27 72.02 -89.92
N LYS A 503 -139.48 71.64 -89.49
CA LYS A 503 -139.69 70.91 -88.23
C LYS A 503 -139.07 69.51 -88.23
N CYS A 504 -139.07 68.81 -89.36
CA CYS A 504 -138.37 67.53 -89.48
C CYS A 504 -136.86 67.68 -89.32
N ARG A 505 -136.25 68.73 -89.92
CA ARG A 505 -134.82 69.02 -89.76
C ARG A 505 -134.47 69.41 -88.31
N GLU A 506 -135.30 70.19 -87.64
CA GLU A 506 -135.13 70.51 -86.22
C GLU A 506 -135.19 69.26 -85.34
N LYS A 507 -136.15 68.36 -85.56
CA LYS A 507 -136.25 67.08 -84.85
C LYS A 507 -135.00 66.20 -85.05
N MET A 508 -134.51 66.07 -86.28
CA MET A 508 -133.29 65.31 -86.58
C MET A 508 -132.06 65.90 -85.88
N LYS A 509 -131.89 67.24 -85.91
CA LYS A 509 -130.80 67.91 -85.19
C LYS A 509 -130.87 67.68 -83.68
N ALA A 510 -132.07 67.74 -83.09
CA ALA A 510 -132.27 67.44 -81.67
C ALA A 510 -131.94 65.97 -81.34
N LYS A 511 -132.34 65.03 -82.20
CA LYS A 511 -132.05 63.61 -82.04
C LYS A 511 -130.54 63.33 -82.06
N HIS A 512 -129.81 63.87 -83.04
CA HIS A 512 -128.35 63.72 -83.12
C HIS A 512 -127.61 64.32 -81.93
N ARG A 513 -128.07 65.47 -81.40
CA ARG A 513 -127.49 66.04 -80.17
C ARG A 513 -127.68 65.11 -78.98
N LEU A 514 -128.85 64.48 -78.86
CA LEU A 514 -129.14 63.56 -77.77
C LEU A 514 -128.32 62.27 -77.88
N GLU A 515 -128.17 61.72 -79.09
CA GLU A 515 -127.29 60.57 -79.37
C GLU A 515 -125.83 60.89 -78.99
N SER A 516 -125.31 62.06 -79.40
CA SER A 516 -123.94 62.49 -79.03
C SER A 516 -123.74 62.66 -77.53
N VAL A 517 -124.72 63.20 -76.80
CA VAL A 517 -124.62 63.35 -75.33
C VAL A 517 -124.64 61.99 -74.62
N ILE A 518 -125.41 61.01 -75.14
CA ILE A 518 -125.43 59.65 -74.59
C ILE A 518 -124.07 58.97 -74.78
N GLU A 519 -123.47 59.08 -75.97
CA GLU A 519 -122.14 58.53 -76.24
C GLU A 519 -121.07 59.16 -75.34
N ASP A 520 -121.13 60.48 -75.12
CA ASP A 520 -120.23 61.17 -74.20
C ASP A 520 -120.42 60.73 -72.74
N LEU A 521 -121.67 60.53 -72.30
CA LEU A 521 -121.99 59.98 -70.97
C LEU A 521 -121.44 58.56 -70.80
N GLN A 522 -121.58 57.71 -71.82
CA GLN A 522 -121.01 56.35 -71.80
C GLN A 522 -119.47 56.39 -71.72
N ARG A 523 -118.82 57.29 -72.48
CA ARG A 523 -117.36 57.48 -72.41
C ARG A 523 -116.91 57.91 -71.03
N LYS A 524 -117.59 58.90 -70.42
CA LYS A 524 -117.29 59.37 -69.06
C LYS A 524 -117.55 58.31 -68.00
N ASN A 525 -118.59 57.50 -68.14
CA ASN A 525 -118.82 56.37 -67.24
C ASN A 525 -117.71 55.31 -67.35
N GLY A 526 -117.18 55.07 -68.55
CA GLY A 526 -116.00 54.23 -68.75
C GLY A 526 -114.74 54.76 -68.05
N GLU A 527 -114.43 56.05 -68.21
CA GLU A 527 -113.32 56.71 -67.51
C GLU A 527 -113.46 56.61 -65.98
N ILE A 528 -114.67 56.86 -65.45
CA ILE A 528 -114.95 56.76 -64.01
C ILE A 528 -114.71 55.34 -63.49
N TYR A 529 -115.12 54.31 -64.25
CA TYR A 529 -114.89 52.92 -63.87
C TYR A 529 -113.39 52.58 -63.82
N GLU A 530 -112.62 53.01 -64.82
CA GLU A 530 -111.17 52.81 -64.82
C GLU A 530 -110.46 53.53 -63.66
N HIS A 531 -110.89 54.75 -63.34
CA HIS A 531 -110.32 55.48 -62.21
C HIS A 531 -110.66 54.82 -60.86
N LYS A 532 -111.87 54.30 -60.69
CA LYS A 532 -112.24 53.52 -59.50
C LYS A 532 -111.39 52.26 -59.37
N LYS A 533 -111.25 51.50 -60.46
CA LYS A 533 -110.38 50.32 -60.48
C LYS A 533 -108.93 50.66 -60.11
N ARG A 534 -108.39 51.76 -60.64
CA ARG A 534 -107.05 52.24 -60.27
C ARG A 534 -106.92 52.61 -58.79
N ILE A 535 -107.96 53.18 -58.18
CA ILE A 535 -107.97 53.48 -56.74
C ILE A 535 -107.94 52.19 -55.93
N ASP A 536 -108.77 51.20 -56.29
CA ASP A 536 -108.80 49.90 -55.61
C ASP A 536 -107.45 49.18 -55.72
N ASP A 537 -106.84 49.16 -56.92
CA ASP A 537 -105.52 48.58 -57.16
C ASP A 537 -104.43 49.26 -56.31
N LEU A 538 -104.46 50.61 -56.21
CA LEU A 538 -103.53 51.37 -55.36
C LEU A 538 -103.76 51.10 -53.86
N GLU A 539 -104.99 50.87 -53.43
CA GLU A 539 -105.31 50.55 -52.04
C GLU A 539 -104.81 49.15 -51.65
N ILE A 540 -104.92 48.18 -52.57
CA ILE A 540 -104.34 46.84 -52.43
C ILE A 540 -102.82 46.96 -52.32
N GLN A 541 -102.15 47.67 -53.23
CA GLN A 541 -100.70 47.86 -53.20
C GLN A 541 -100.22 48.54 -51.90
N LYS A 542 -100.99 49.50 -51.38
CA LYS A 542 -100.69 50.14 -50.09
C LYS A 542 -100.78 49.15 -48.93
N LYS A 543 -101.79 48.28 -48.90
CA LYS A 543 -101.94 47.23 -47.87
C LYS A 543 -100.82 46.20 -47.95
N GLU A 544 -100.45 45.77 -49.15
CA GLU A 544 -99.33 44.86 -49.38
C GLU A 544 -98.00 45.47 -48.91
N SER A 545 -97.74 46.73 -49.25
CA SER A 545 -96.53 47.46 -48.82
C SER A 545 -96.46 47.61 -47.28
N ALA A 546 -97.59 47.87 -46.62
CA ALA A 546 -97.66 47.91 -45.16
C ALA A 546 -97.41 46.54 -44.52
N GLY A 547 -97.94 45.46 -45.12
CA GLY A 547 -97.67 44.09 -44.70
C GLY A 547 -96.18 43.72 -44.79
N MET A 548 -95.53 44.07 -45.91
CA MET A 548 -94.10 43.85 -46.09
C MET A 548 -93.26 44.61 -45.06
N TYR A 549 -93.63 45.83 -44.71
CA TYR A 549 -92.94 46.60 -43.67
C TYR A 549 -93.02 45.93 -42.29
N GLU A 550 -94.18 45.41 -41.89
CA GLU A 550 -94.32 44.70 -40.61
C GLU A 550 -93.51 43.39 -40.59
N ILE A 551 -93.43 42.67 -41.72
CA ILE A 551 -92.54 41.50 -41.84
C ILE A 551 -91.07 41.92 -41.65
N VAL A 552 -90.61 42.95 -42.35
CA VAL A 552 -89.23 43.46 -42.23
C VAL A 552 -88.92 43.95 -40.83
N LYS A 553 -89.88 44.61 -40.16
CA LYS A 553 -89.75 45.03 -38.77
C LYS A 553 -89.70 43.83 -37.81
N GLY A 554 -90.49 42.80 -38.06
CA GLY A 554 -90.43 41.52 -37.35
C GLY A 554 -89.05 40.85 -37.49
N GLU A 555 -88.53 40.75 -38.71
CA GLU A 555 -87.19 40.20 -38.99
C GLU A 555 -86.07 41.07 -38.37
N ARG A 556 -86.17 42.40 -38.45
CA ARG A 556 -85.24 43.32 -37.77
C ARG A 556 -85.22 43.02 -36.26
N ASN A 557 -86.38 42.90 -35.62
CA ASN A 557 -86.47 42.64 -34.18
C ASN A 557 -85.90 41.26 -33.82
N LYS A 558 -86.12 40.23 -34.64
CA LYS A 558 -85.49 38.91 -34.48
C LYS A 558 -83.97 39.01 -34.56
N CYS A 559 -83.44 39.72 -35.56
CA CYS A 559 -82.00 39.93 -35.71
C CYS A 559 -81.41 40.71 -34.52
N VAL A 560 -82.07 41.76 -34.05
CA VAL A 560 -81.62 42.52 -32.87
C VAL A 560 -81.60 41.64 -31.62
N ASN A 561 -82.64 40.84 -31.38
CA ASN A 561 -82.67 39.89 -30.26
C ASN A 561 -81.57 38.83 -30.39
N ALA A 562 -81.35 38.29 -31.59
CA ALA A 562 -80.27 37.34 -31.84
C ALA A 562 -78.88 37.95 -31.60
N ILE A 563 -78.67 39.20 -32.01
CA ILE A 563 -77.44 39.96 -31.71
C ILE A 563 -77.29 40.11 -30.20
N GLN A 564 -78.33 40.55 -29.49
CA GLN A 564 -78.26 40.75 -28.04
C GLN A 564 -77.94 39.45 -27.29
N VAL A 565 -78.61 38.34 -27.64
CA VAL A 565 -78.33 37.02 -27.06
C VAL A 565 -76.91 36.56 -27.38
N ASN A 566 -76.42 36.76 -28.61
CA ASN A 566 -75.05 36.42 -28.97
C ASN A 566 -74.02 37.31 -28.29
N THR A 567 -74.29 38.60 -28.10
CA THR A 567 -73.43 39.52 -27.35
C THR A 567 -73.38 39.12 -25.88
N GLN A 568 -74.51 38.77 -25.27
CA GLN A 568 -74.55 38.25 -23.90
C GLN A 568 -73.75 36.95 -23.78
N LYS A 569 -73.98 35.97 -24.66
CA LYS A 569 -73.21 34.71 -24.68
C LYS A 569 -71.72 34.96 -24.91
N SER A 570 -71.35 35.91 -25.76
CA SER A 570 -69.95 36.29 -25.97
C SER A 570 -69.32 36.85 -24.70
N ASN A 571 -70.05 37.67 -23.94
CA ASN A 571 -69.57 38.20 -22.67
C ASN A 571 -69.46 37.12 -21.59
N GLU A 572 -70.46 36.25 -21.44
CA GLU A 572 -70.39 35.08 -20.55
C GLU A 572 -69.19 34.18 -20.88
N MET A 573 -68.94 33.94 -22.17
CA MET A 573 -67.76 33.18 -22.60
C MET A 573 -66.44 33.91 -22.31
N LYS A 574 -66.39 35.24 -22.48
CA LYS A 574 -65.20 36.04 -22.11
C LYS A 574 -64.92 35.98 -20.61
N GLU A 575 -65.95 36.04 -19.76
CA GLU A 575 -65.80 35.88 -18.32
C GLU A 575 -65.31 34.48 -17.96
N LYS A 576 -65.86 33.44 -18.59
CA LYS A 576 -65.38 32.07 -18.43
C LYS A 576 -63.92 31.91 -18.86
N THR A 577 -63.51 32.53 -19.95
CA THR A 577 -62.10 32.54 -20.38
C THR A 577 -61.21 33.20 -19.34
N LYS A 578 -61.59 34.36 -18.79
CA LYS A 578 -60.83 35.02 -17.71
C LYS A 578 -60.72 34.16 -16.45
N LEU A 579 -61.78 33.47 -16.06
CA LEU A 579 -61.74 32.56 -14.92
C LEU A 579 -60.77 31.40 -15.16
N LEU A 580 -60.78 30.81 -16.37
CA LEU A 580 -59.85 29.76 -16.75
C LEU A 580 -58.40 30.27 -16.81
N GLU A 581 -58.17 31.49 -17.31
CA GLU A 581 -56.86 32.14 -17.29
C GLU A 581 -56.33 32.29 -15.86
N ASN A 582 -57.17 32.79 -14.94
CA ASN A 582 -56.82 32.89 -13.52
C ASN A 582 -56.54 31.52 -12.89
N GLU A 583 -57.34 30.49 -13.23
CA GLU A 583 -57.12 29.14 -12.73
C GLU A 583 -55.82 28.53 -13.26
N ILE A 584 -55.48 28.80 -14.52
CA ILE A 584 -54.18 28.44 -15.11
C ILE A 584 -53.04 29.16 -14.38
N GLU A 585 -53.16 30.44 -14.04
CA GLU A 585 -52.14 31.17 -13.28
C GLU A 585 -51.97 30.63 -11.85
N ILE A 586 -53.07 30.31 -11.17
CA ILE A 586 -53.04 29.68 -9.84
C ILE A 586 -52.36 28.31 -9.93
N LEU A 587 -52.66 27.52 -10.96
CA LEU A 587 -52.03 26.22 -11.15
C LEU A 587 -50.54 26.36 -11.49
N ARG A 588 -50.15 27.35 -12.31
CA ARG A 588 -48.75 27.65 -12.61
C ARG A 588 -47.97 28.06 -11.36
N THR A 589 -48.53 28.95 -10.55
CA THR A 589 -47.89 29.37 -9.28
C THR A 589 -47.76 28.20 -8.31
N LYS A 590 -48.80 27.36 -8.16
CA LYS A 590 -48.70 26.12 -7.37
C LYS A 590 -47.63 25.17 -7.90
N LEU A 591 -47.52 25.01 -9.23
CA LEU A 591 -46.51 24.15 -9.86
C LEU A 591 -45.10 24.67 -9.58
N ILE A 592 -44.86 25.98 -9.71
CA ILE A 592 -43.57 26.61 -9.38
C ILE A 592 -43.21 26.41 -7.90
N ILE A 593 -44.17 26.54 -6.98
CA ILE A 593 -43.92 26.30 -5.54
C ILE A 593 -43.55 24.83 -5.31
N LEU A 594 -44.29 23.89 -5.92
CA LEU A 594 -43.99 22.46 -5.82
C LEU A 594 -42.62 22.11 -6.41
N GLU A 595 -42.24 22.71 -7.53
CA GLU A 595 -40.91 22.53 -8.12
C GLU A 595 -39.81 23.02 -7.19
N LYS A 596 -39.99 24.19 -6.56
CA LYS A 596 -39.05 24.71 -5.54
C LYS A 596 -38.94 23.78 -4.34
N ASP A 597 -40.05 23.24 -3.86
CA ASP A 597 -40.05 22.29 -2.73
C ASP A 597 -39.36 20.97 -3.09
N VAL A 598 -39.62 20.44 -4.29
CA VAL A 598 -38.94 19.25 -4.81
C VAL A 598 -37.44 19.52 -4.93
N GLN A 599 -37.04 20.67 -5.44
CA GLN A 599 -35.62 21.04 -5.57
C GLN A 599 -34.94 21.20 -4.21
N LYS A 600 -35.63 21.81 -3.23
CA LYS A 600 -35.16 21.88 -1.84
C LYS A 600 -34.97 20.49 -1.22
N LYS A 601 -35.92 19.57 -1.43
CA LYS A 601 -35.80 18.18 -0.97
C LYS A 601 -34.66 17.43 -1.67
N LYS A 602 -34.46 17.63 -2.97
CA LYS A 602 -33.33 17.05 -3.71
C LYS A 602 -31.99 17.53 -3.15
N LEU A 603 -31.87 18.84 -2.86
CA LEU A 603 -30.67 19.41 -2.25
C LEU A 603 -30.43 18.86 -0.83
N LEU A 604 -31.48 18.72 -0.01
CA LEU A 604 -31.37 18.09 1.31
C LEU A 604 -30.87 16.66 1.22
N VAL A 605 -31.44 15.84 0.33
CA VAL A 605 -31.01 14.45 0.12
C VAL A 605 -29.56 14.39 -0.38
N ALA A 606 -29.17 15.27 -1.31
CA ALA A 606 -27.78 15.36 -1.76
C ALA A 606 -26.84 15.73 -0.60
N GLY A 607 -27.21 16.70 0.24
CA GLY A 607 -26.47 17.05 1.45
C GLY A 607 -26.33 15.86 2.42
N SER A 608 -27.42 15.14 2.70
CA SER A 608 -27.38 13.95 3.56
C SER A 608 -26.55 12.80 2.97
N ILE A 609 -26.50 12.64 1.65
CA ILE A 609 -25.61 11.65 1.00
C ILE A 609 -24.15 12.03 1.25
N VAL A 610 -23.79 13.30 1.03
CA VAL A 610 -22.42 13.79 1.27
C VAL A 610 -22.03 13.63 2.73
N GLU A 611 -22.92 13.95 3.68
CA GLU A 611 -22.64 13.73 5.12
C GLU A 611 -22.47 12.24 5.46
N ARG A 612 -23.35 11.38 4.93
CA ARG A 612 -23.23 9.92 5.12
C ARG A 612 -21.91 9.40 4.58
N ASP A 613 -21.49 9.83 3.39
CA ASP A 613 -20.25 9.36 2.78
C ASP A 613 -19.02 9.93 3.51
N ARG A 614 -19.11 11.15 4.05
CA ARG A 614 -18.11 11.72 4.95
C ARG A 614 -17.96 10.90 6.24
N GLU A 615 -19.07 10.53 6.88
CA GLU A 615 -19.03 9.68 8.08
C GLU A 615 -18.55 8.27 7.78
N LYS A 616 -18.96 7.66 6.65
CA LYS A 616 -18.41 6.38 6.18
C LYS A 616 -16.90 6.45 6.00
N HIS A 617 -16.38 7.52 5.40
CA HIS A 617 -14.95 7.72 5.24
C HIS A 617 -14.23 7.83 6.59
N LYS A 618 -14.79 8.53 7.58
CA LYS A 618 -14.23 8.59 8.94
C LYS A 618 -14.21 7.22 9.61
N VAL A 619 -15.31 6.47 9.51
CA VAL A 619 -15.42 5.10 10.04
C VAL A 619 -14.39 4.18 9.37
N GLU A 620 -14.24 4.25 8.05
CA GLU A 620 -13.25 3.45 7.32
C GLU A 620 -11.82 3.81 7.75
N LYS A 621 -11.51 5.10 7.90
CA LYS A 621 -10.20 5.54 8.40
C LYS A 621 -9.91 5.02 9.81
N GLN A 622 -10.91 5.05 10.70
CA GLN A 622 -10.79 4.47 12.05
C GLN A 622 -10.63 2.95 12.01
N ARG A 623 -11.32 2.26 11.09
CA ARG A 623 -11.19 0.82 10.89
C ARG A 623 -9.77 0.45 10.46
N ILE A 624 -9.21 1.16 9.49
CA ILE A 624 -7.83 0.95 9.03
C ILE A 624 -6.85 1.16 10.20
N TYR A 625 -7.01 2.24 10.96
CA TYR A 625 -6.20 2.52 12.14
C TYR A 625 -6.27 1.38 13.18
N LEU A 626 -7.46 0.85 13.47
CA LEU A 626 -7.63 -0.30 14.37
C LEU A 626 -6.99 -1.57 13.82
N THR A 627 -7.05 -1.81 12.50
CA THR A 627 -6.38 -2.96 11.89
C THR A 627 -4.85 -2.84 11.94
N GLU A 628 -4.30 -1.63 11.78
CA GLU A 628 -2.87 -1.38 11.95
C GLU A 628 -2.45 -1.57 13.41
N LEU A 629 -3.22 -1.05 14.37
CA LEU A 629 -2.92 -1.19 15.80
C LEU A 629 -2.97 -2.67 16.23
N THR A 630 -3.94 -3.44 15.74
CA THR A 630 -4.01 -4.88 16.02
C THR A 630 -2.88 -5.67 15.33
N ALA A 631 -2.43 -5.26 14.14
CA ALA A 631 -1.26 -5.85 13.49
C ALA A 631 0.03 -5.55 14.27
N GLN A 632 0.21 -4.31 14.74
CA GLN A 632 1.31 -3.94 15.63
C GLN A 632 1.28 -4.73 16.94
N GLY A 633 0.11 -4.88 17.56
CA GLY A 633 -0.06 -5.71 18.74
C GLY A 633 0.36 -7.17 18.49
N LYS A 634 -0.05 -7.77 17.36
CA LYS A 634 0.37 -9.12 16.98
C LYS A 634 1.88 -9.21 16.76
N GLN A 635 2.48 -8.22 16.10
CA GLN A 635 3.94 -8.16 15.90
C GLN A 635 4.67 -8.11 17.25
N GLN A 636 4.25 -7.22 18.16
CA GLN A 636 4.82 -7.11 19.50
C GLN A 636 4.65 -8.41 20.31
N THR A 637 3.51 -9.09 20.19
CA THR A 637 3.35 -10.40 20.84
C THR A 637 4.30 -11.45 20.27
N SER A 638 4.56 -11.45 18.96
CA SER A 638 5.55 -12.34 18.35
C SER A 638 6.97 -12.01 18.79
N GLU A 639 7.33 -10.73 18.88
CA GLU A 639 8.63 -10.27 19.38
C GLU A 639 8.81 -10.66 20.86
N ASN A 640 7.79 -10.49 21.70
CA ASN A 640 7.80 -10.92 23.10
C ASN A 640 7.99 -12.44 23.25
N VAL A 641 7.37 -13.24 22.38
CA VAL A 641 7.60 -14.69 22.35
C VAL A 641 9.06 -15.00 21.98
N ASN A 642 9.62 -14.30 20.99
CA ASN A 642 11.02 -14.46 20.60
C ASN A 642 11.97 -14.07 21.75
N TYR A 643 11.73 -12.95 22.43
CA TYR A 643 12.50 -12.54 23.59
C TYR A 643 12.36 -13.53 24.75
N SER A 644 11.16 -14.05 25.00
CA SER A 644 10.94 -15.08 26.02
C SER A 644 11.72 -16.36 25.73
N ASN A 645 11.76 -16.79 24.45
CA ASN A 645 12.54 -17.95 24.03
C ASN A 645 14.05 -17.70 24.18
N LEU A 646 14.51 -16.49 23.86
CA LEU A 646 15.91 -16.10 24.03
C LEU A 646 16.29 -16.07 25.52
N ILE A 647 15.44 -15.52 26.39
CA ILE A 647 15.62 -15.52 27.84
C ILE A 647 15.72 -16.96 28.34
N ALA A 648 14.80 -17.85 27.94
CA ALA A 648 14.83 -19.26 28.34
C ALA A 648 16.12 -19.98 27.89
N LEU A 649 16.64 -19.64 26.71
CA LEU A 649 17.92 -20.17 26.22
C LEU A 649 19.09 -19.67 27.06
N VAL A 650 19.15 -18.37 27.35
CA VAL A 650 20.19 -17.77 28.20
C VAL A 650 20.10 -18.30 29.63
N GLU A 651 18.90 -18.48 30.20
CA GLU A 651 18.71 -19.08 31.51
C GLU A 651 19.22 -20.52 31.57
N LYS A 652 19.02 -21.30 30.49
CA LYS A 652 19.58 -22.64 30.36
C LYS A 652 21.11 -22.61 30.31
N GLU A 653 21.71 -21.71 29.53
CA GLU A 653 23.16 -21.55 29.45
C GLU A 653 23.76 -21.09 30.78
N LEU A 654 23.13 -20.12 31.47
CA LEU A 654 23.53 -19.71 32.82
C LEU A 654 23.41 -20.85 33.83
N GLY A 655 22.37 -21.67 33.71
CA GLY A 655 22.21 -22.88 34.53
C GLY A 655 23.31 -23.90 34.28
N GLN A 656 23.75 -24.07 33.02
CA GLN A 656 24.87 -24.93 32.65
C GLN A 656 26.18 -24.37 33.22
N LEU A 657 26.44 -23.08 33.02
CA LEU A 657 27.65 -22.41 33.48
C LEU A 657 27.79 -22.44 35.02
N ARG A 658 26.68 -22.31 35.75
CA ARG A 658 26.67 -22.49 37.22
C ARG A 658 27.08 -23.90 37.62
N LYS A 659 26.56 -24.93 36.96
CA LYS A 659 26.97 -26.32 37.23
C LYS A 659 28.44 -26.54 36.94
N ASP A 660 28.94 -26.01 35.83
CA ASP A 660 30.35 -26.12 35.46
C ASP A 660 31.25 -25.40 36.48
N TYR A 661 30.84 -24.22 36.94
CA TYR A 661 31.51 -23.50 38.02
C TYR A 661 31.51 -24.30 39.33
N ASP A 662 30.35 -24.85 39.74
CA ASP A 662 30.24 -25.66 40.95
C ASP A 662 31.15 -26.89 40.87
N THR A 663 31.22 -27.56 39.71
CA THR A 663 32.14 -28.68 39.51
C THR A 663 33.60 -28.25 39.60
N SER A 664 33.98 -27.13 38.99
CA SER A 664 35.34 -26.59 39.08
C SER A 664 35.73 -26.21 40.51
N VAL A 665 34.79 -25.67 41.28
CA VAL A 665 34.99 -25.39 42.72
C VAL A 665 35.16 -26.67 43.51
N LEU A 666 34.37 -27.71 43.23
CA LEU A 666 34.52 -29.03 43.86
C LEU A 666 35.88 -29.64 43.54
N ASP A 667 36.30 -29.64 42.27
CA ASP A 667 37.60 -30.15 41.84
C ASP A 667 38.76 -29.39 42.50
N ARG A 668 38.66 -28.06 42.58
CA ARG A 668 39.64 -27.22 43.29
C ARG A 668 39.70 -27.56 44.78
N ASN A 669 38.55 -27.75 45.42
CA ASN A 669 38.49 -28.09 46.85
C ASN A 669 39.07 -29.49 47.09
N GLU A 670 38.76 -30.47 46.24
CA GLU A 670 39.35 -31.82 46.31
C GLU A 670 40.88 -31.75 46.14
N ARG A 671 41.36 -30.98 45.16
CA ARG A 671 42.79 -30.73 44.95
C ARG A 671 43.45 -30.07 46.16
N SER A 672 42.75 -29.12 46.80
CA SER A 672 43.21 -28.47 48.02
C SER A 672 43.33 -29.45 49.19
N VAL A 673 42.36 -30.37 49.33
CA VAL A 673 42.41 -31.42 50.36
C VAL A 673 43.60 -32.35 50.09
N GLN A 674 43.77 -32.83 48.85
CA GLN A 674 44.91 -33.66 48.47
C GLN A 674 46.26 -32.96 48.75
N LEU A 675 46.36 -31.65 48.49
CA LEU A 675 47.57 -30.89 48.76
C LEU A 675 47.87 -30.83 50.27
N VAL A 676 46.85 -30.62 51.09
CA VAL A 676 46.99 -30.62 52.57
C VAL A 676 47.38 -32.00 53.06
N GLU A 677 46.81 -33.08 52.52
CA GLU A 677 47.21 -34.45 52.85
C GLU A 677 48.67 -34.71 52.50
N ARG A 678 49.13 -34.32 51.31
CA ARG A 678 50.55 -34.43 50.91
C ARG A 678 51.48 -33.60 51.77
N TYR A 679 51.07 -32.39 52.13
CA TYR A 679 51.82 -31.55 53.06
C TYR A 679 51.93 -32.19 54.44
N ASN A 680 50.85 -32.79 54.94
CA ASN A 680 50.86 -33.52 56.21
C ASN A 680 51.77 -34.75 56.12
N GLU A 681 51.77 -35.49 55.01
CA GLU A 681 52.71 -36.60 54.77
C GLU A 681 54.16 -36.11 54.81
N GLU A 682 54.48 -35.00 54.15
CA GLU A 682 55.81 -34.38 54.15
C GLU A 682 56.26 -34.02 55.58
N VAL A 683 55.38 -33.38 56.37
CA VAL A 683 55.67 -33.05 57.78
C VAL A 683 55.94 -34.31 58.60
N VAL A 684 55.14 -35.37 58.41
CA VAL A 684 55.35 -36.66 59.09
C VAL A 684 56.68 -37.28 58.67
N PHE A 685 57.07 -37.19 57.39
CA PHE A 685 58.36 -37.68 56.93
C PHE A 685 59.52 -36.87 57.52
N GLN A 686 59.41 -35.56 57.56
CA GLN A 686 60.43 -34.70 58.18
C GLN A 686 60.64 -35.07 59.65
N GLU A 687 59.56 -35.31 60.39
CA GLU A 687 59.67 -35.71 61.79
C GLU A 687 60.25 -37.13 61.95
N LYS A 688 59.91 -38.06 61.05
CA LYS A 688 60.56 -39.37 61.01
C LYS A 688 62.07 -39.26 60.76
N VAL A 689 62.49 -38.39 59.85
CA VAL A 689 63.92 -38.13 59.57
C VAL A 689 64.59 -37.54 60.81
N ASN A 690 63.98 -36.55 61.46
CA ASN A 690 64.51 -35.96 62.70
C ASN A 690 64.68 -37.03 63.81
N VAL A 691 63.70 -37.91 63.98
CA VAL A 691 63.78 -39.02 64.94
C VAL A 691 64.86 -40.02 64.54
N GLN A 692 65.07 -40.29 63.25
CA GLN A 692 66.16 -41.15 62.80
C GLN A 692 67.53 -40.51 62.99
N ASP A 693 67.68 -39.22 62.71
CA ASP A 693 68.93 -38.47 62.93
C ASP A 693 69.32 -38.42 64.40
N THR A 694 68.35 -38.22 65.29
CA THR A 694 68.61 -38.29 66.74
C THR A 694 69.04 -39.70 67.17
N LYS A 695 68.39 -40.75 66.65
CA LYS A 695 68.83 -42.14 66.88
C LYS A 695 70.23 -42.41 66.34
N LEU A 696 70.57 -41.91 65.15
CA LEU A 696 71.90 -42.04 64.56
C LEU A 696 72.96 -41.32 65.40
N LYS A 697 72.69 -40.08 65.83
CA LYS A 697 73.60 -39.34 66.73
C LYS A 697 73.85 -40.09 68.02
N ASN A 698 72.80 -40.64 68.64
CA ASN A 698 72.93 -41.47 69.85
C ASN A 698 73.75 -42.73 69.57
N ALA A 699 73.49 -43.43 68.46
CA ALA A 699 74.26 -44.59 68.05
C ALA A 699 75.74 -44.26 67.79
N TYR A 700 76.06 -43.11 67.19
CA TYR A 700 77.43 -42.65 67.02
C TYR A 700 78.13 -42.35 68.35
N VAL A 701 77.41 -41.77 69.32
CA VAL A 701 77.96 -41.54 70.67
C VAL A 701 78.23 -42.87 71.38
N GLU A 702 77.30 -43.84 71.29
CA GLU A 702 77.52 -45.17 71.86
C GLU A 702 78.67 -45.90 71.17
N LEU A 703 78.77 -45.84 69.84
CA LEU A 703 79.88 -46.42 69.09
C LEU A 703 81.22 -45.82 69.54
N ARG A 704 81.31 -44.49 69.67
CA ARG A 704 82.52 -43.83 70.20
C ARG A 704 82.85 -44.27 71.62
N SER A 705 81.85 -44.41 72.49
CA SER A 705 82.06 -44.95 73.85
C SER A 705 82.66 -46.35 73.79
N ARG A 706 82.16 -47.21 72.89
CA ARG A 706 82.70 -48.57 72.71
C ARG A 706 84.10 -48.57 72.10
N ASP A 707 84.40 -47.67 71.17
CA ASP A 707 85.75 -47.51 70.63
C ASP A 707 86.74 -47.04 71.71
N ASP A 708 86.32 -46.14 72.59
CA ASP A 708 87.12 -45.70 73.73
C ASP A 708 87.32 -46.83 74.76
N GLU A 709 86.27 -47.63 75.04
CA GLU A 709 86.38 -48.84 75.86
C GLU A 709 87.38 -49.85 75.25
N ILE A 710 87.29 -50.11 73.95
CA ILE A 710 88.24 -50.98 73.23
C ILE A 710 89.65 -50.43 73.37
N ARG A 711 89.86 -49.12 73.18
CA ARG A 711 91.17 -48.49 73.32
C ARG A 711 91.73 -48.65 74.74
N ILE A 712 90.89 -48.47 75.76
CA ILE A 712 91.30 -48.68 77.16
C ILE A 712 91.69 -50.15 77.38
N LEU A 713 90.89 -51.09 76.89
CA LEU A 713 91.19 -52.52 76.98
C LEU A 713 92.48 -52.88 76.24
N GLU A 714 92.75 -52.29 75.07
CA GLU A 714 94.00 -52.47 74.34
C GLU A 714 95.21 -51.96 75.14
N LEU A 715 95.09 -50.79 75.79
CA LEU A 715 96.12 -50.26 76.68
C LEU A 715 96.36 -51.19 77.88
N GLN A 716 95.30 -51.71 78.51
CA GLN A 716 95.41 -52.69 79.58
C GLN A 716 96.09 -53.98 79.11
N ILE A 717 95.74 -54.49 77.92
CA ILE A 717 96.42 -55.65 77.32
C ILE A 717 97.90 -55.36 77.08
N GLN A 718 98.25 -54.15 76.64
CA GLN A 718 99.65 -53.75 76.45
C GLN A 718 100.42 -53.65 77.78
N GLU A 719 99.80 -53.13 78.82
CA GLU A 719 100.36 -53.05 80.17
C GLU A 719 100.59 -54.44 80.76
N GLU A 720 99.59 -55.32 80.70
CA GLU A 720 99.71 -56.73 81.11
C GLU A 720 100.81 -57.45 80.31
N LYS A 721 100.91 -57.22 78.99
CA LYS A 721 102.02 -57.75 78.18
C LYS A 721 103.38 -57.24 78.66
N ARG A 722 103.50 -55.96 79.06
CA ARG A 722 104.74 -55.39 79.63
C ARG A 722 105.06 -56.04 80.97
N ASP A 723 104.08 -56.22 81.84
CA ASP A 723 104.26 -56.85 83.15
C ASP A 723 104.68 -58.32 83.03
N ILE A 724 104.09 -59.05 82.08
CA ILE A 724 104.55 -60.40 81.72
C ILE A 724 105.99 -60.36 81.22
N ALA A 725 106.37 -59.40 80.37
CA ALA A 725 107.74 -59.28 79.87
C ALA A 725 108.75 -58.96 81.00
N ILE A 726 108.40 -58.06 81.92
CA ILE A 726 109.20 -57.75 83.11
C ILE A 726 109.33 -58.98 83.99
N SER A 727 108.23 -59.69 84.24
CA SER A 727 108.22 -60.92 85.04
C SER A 727 109.08 -62.02 84.40
N LYS A 728 109.04 -62.18 83.08
CA LYS A 728 109.93 -63.08 82.32
C LYS A 728 111.41 -62.69 82.48
N LYS A 729 111.76 -61.39 82.52
CA LYS A 729 113.13 -60.93 82.80
C LYS A 729 113.57 -61.17 84.24
N LYS A 730 112.66 -61.08 85.23
CA LYS A 730 112.96 -61.37 86.64
C LYS A 730 113.08 -62.87 86.94
N LEU A 731 112.45 -63.73 86.13
CA LEU A 731 112.46 -65.19 86.30
C LEU A 731 113.87 -65.82 86.38
N PRO A 732 114.85 -65.53 85.49
CA PRO A 732 116.18 -66.10 85.58
C PRO A 732 116.92 -65.68 86.87
N ILE A 733 116.77 -64.43 87.32
CA ILE A 733 117.36 -63.95 88.58
C ILE A 733 116.75 -64.72 89.76
N LYS A 734 115.44 -64.95 89.76
CA LYS A 734 114.80 -65.79 90.78
C LYS A 734 115.28 -67.24 90.71
N ARG A 735 115.51 -67.79 89.51
CA ARG A 735 116.07 -69.15 89.34
C ARG A 735 117.50 -69.24 89.89
N SER A 736 118.37 -68.28 89.57
CA SER A 736 119.74 -68.26 90.10
C SER A 736 119.75 -68.09 91.63
N LEU A 737 118.95 -67.17 92.18
CA LEU A 737 118.80 -67.03 93.64
C LEU A 737 118.24 -68.31 94.30
N ASN A 738 117.33 -69.02 93.64
CA ASN A 738 116.83 -70.31 94.13
C ASN A 738 117.89 -71.42 94.06
N GLU A 739 118.76 -71.41 93.04
CA GLU A 739 119.90 -72.32 92.94
C GLU A 739 120.95 -72.01 94.02
N GLU A 740 121.26 -70.74 94.25
CA GLU A 740 122.10 -70.29 95.36
C GLU A 740 121.49 -70.68 96.71
N LEU A 741 120.18 -70.48 96.92
CA LEU A 741 119.48 -70.95 98.13
C LEU A 741 119.54 -72.46 98.29
N LYS A 742 119.41 -73.24 97.21
CA LYS A 742 119.58 -74.69 97.27
C LYS A 742 121.01 -75.06 97.66
N LEU A 743 122.01 -74.41 97.08
CA LEU A 743 123.41 -74.60 97.44
C LEU A 743 123.65 -74.24 98.91
N TYR A 744 123.16 -73.09 99.38
CA TYR A 744 123.27 -72.70 100.78
C TYR A 744 122.52 -73.66 101.71
N ARG A 745 121.37 -74.21 101.30
CA ARG A 745 120.68 -75.27 102.06
C ARG A 745 121.50 -76.54 102.14
N ILE A 746 122.11 -76.99 101.04
CA ILE A 746 123.01 -78.16 101.03
C ILE A 746 124.24 -77.89 101.91
N CYS A 747 124.87 -76.72 101.81
CA CYS A 747 125.99 -76.34 102.67
C CYS A 747 125.57 -76.26 104.14
N LEU A 748 124.36 -75.79 104.43
CA LEU A 748 123.82 -75.75 105.78
C LEU A 748 123.52 -77.14 106.31
N GLU A 749 122.95 -78.04 105.50
CA GLU A 749 122.79 -79.46 105.83
C GLU A 749 124.14 -80.13 106.09
N ALA A 750 125.14 -79.90 105.25
CA ALA A 750 126.51 -80.41 105.47
C ALA A 750 127.15 -79.84 106.75
N CYS A 751 126.94 -78.54 107.03
CA CYS A 751 127.37 -77.91 108.28
C CYS A 751 126.61 -78.48 109.49
N GLN A 752 125.33 -78.78 109.35
CA GLN A 752 124.50 -79.41 110.39
C GLN A 752 124.94 -80.86 110.62
N GLU A 753 125.25 -81.64 109.58
CA GLU A 753 125.83 -82.98 109.72
C GLU A 753 127.17 -82.92 110.46
N ARG A 754 128.04 -81.97 110.12
CA ARG A 754 129.29 -81.73 110.84
C ARG A 754 129.06 -81.26 112.27
N LEU A 755 128.02 -80.45 112.51
CA LEU A 755 127.62 -80.03 113.85
C LEU A 755 127.09 -81.21 114.65
N VAL A 756 126.31 -82.12 114.06
CA VAL A 756 125.82 -83.36 114.68
C VAL A 756 126.98 -84.34 114.94
N GLU A 757 127.99 -84.40 114.08
CA GLU A 757 129.22 -85.15 114.36
C GLU A 757 129.99 -84.56 115.56
N LEU A 758 130.11 -83.24 115.61
CA LEU A 758 130.71 -82.53 116.74
C LEU A 758 129.84 -82.64 118.01
N GLU A 759 128.52 -82.64 117.89
CA GLU A 759 127.56 -82.89 118.97
C GLU A 759 127.72 -84.31 119.47
N LYS A 760 127.82 -85.33 118.62
CA LYS A 760 128.16 -86.70 119.05
C LYS A 760 129.52 -86.79 119.74
N MET A 761 130.48 -85.94 119.37
CA MET A 761 131.74 -85.80 120.12
C MET A 761 131.55 -85.07 121.47
N LEU A 762 130.63 -84.10 121.55
CA LEU A 762 130.28 -83.29 122.72
C LEU A 762 129.29 -83.95 123.68
N GLU A 763 128.46 -84.89 123.20
CA GLU A 763 127.43 -85.63 123.91
C GLU A 763 127.98 -86.89 124.57
N ASN A 764 129.31 -87.07 124.60
CA ASN A 764 129.98 -88.02 125.50
C ASN A 764 129.67 -87.64 126.96
N PRO A 765 128.81 -88.38 127.69
CA PRO A 765 128.31 -87.95 129.00
C PRO A 765 129.30 -88.14 130.16
N ASN A 766 130.57 -88.46 129.87
CA ASN A 766 131.59 -88.79 130.86
C ASN A 766 132.61 -87.67 131.12
N ASP A 767 132.35 -86.45 130.65
CA ASP A 767 133.26 -85.31 130.89
C ASP A 767 132.67 -84.35 131.96
N PRO A 768 133.18 -84.35 133.21
CA PRO A 768 132.53 -83.71 134.37
C PRO A 768 132.66 -82.18 134.43
N ALA A 769 133.16 -81.50 133.40
CA ALA A 769 133.49 -80.07 133.46
C ALA A 769 132.34 -79.09 133.13
N ARG A 770 131.12 -79.55 132.78
CA ARG A 770 130.24 -78.69 131.93
C ARG A 770 128.71 -78.74 132.16
N VAL A 771 128.19 -78.43 133.36
CA VAL A 771 126.74 -78.14 133.56
C VAL A 771 126.45 -77.00 134.57
N ARG A 772 125.61 -75.97 134.19
CA ARG A 772 125.04 -74.88 135.04
C ARG A 772 123.83 -74.13 134.38
N PHE A 773 122.85 -73.58 135.15
CA PHE A 773 121.58 -72.89 134.73
C PHE A 773 121.35 -71.43 135.33
N LEU A 774 120.56 -70.51 134.69
CA LEU A 774 120.21 -69.08 135.09
C LEU A 774 118.85 -68.44 134.52
N ASP A 775 118.35 -67.27 135.05
CA ASP A 775 116.94 -66.64 135.14
C ASP A 775 116.67 -65.10 134.71
N GLY A 776 115.39 -64.53 134.75
CA GLY A 776 114.90 -63.06 134.63
C GLY A 776 113.35 -62.64 134.91
N VAL A 777 112.90 -61.32 135.07
CA VAL A 777 111.56 -60.73 135.67
C VAL A 777 110.89 -59.40 135.03
N ASP A 778 109.57 -59.00 135.29
CA ASP A 778 108.64 -57.89 134.75
C ASP A 778 107.97 -56.77 135.73
N GLU A 779 107.26 -55.68 135.23
CA GLU A 779 106.71 -54.42 135.94
C GLU A 779 105.14 -54.20 136.16
N SER A 780 104.67 -53.14 136.92
CA SER A 780 103.39 -53.06 137.74
C SER A 780 102.21 -52.05 137.39
N PRO A 781 100.97 -52.24 137.94
CA PRO A 781 99.66 -51.71 137.45
C PRO A 781 99.20 -50.28 137.81
N ALA A 782 99.83 -49.56 138.75
CA ALA A 782 99.34 -48.23 139.18
C ALA A 782 99.44 -47.15 138.08
N SER A 783 100.34 -47.35 137.11
CA SER A 783 100.51 -46.47 135.95
C SER A 783 99.31 -46.49 134.98
N ILE A 784 98.50 -47.55 135.01
CA ILE A 784 97.38 -47.74 134.08
C ILE A 784 96.16 -46.92 134.49
N MET A 785 95.81 -46.87 135.79
CA MET A 785 94.60 -46.18 136.27
C MET A 785 94.62 -44.67 135.99
N LYS A 786 95.78 -44.03 136.14
CA LYS A 786 95.93 -42.58 135.93
C LYS A 786 95.68 -42.16 134.48
N LYS A 787 95.80 -43.11 133.54
CA LYS A 787 95.55 -42.89 132.11
C LYS A 787 94.06 -43.01 131.76
N LEU A 788 93.26 -43.66 132.60
CA LEU A 788 91.83 -43.87 132.40
C LEU A 788 91.02 -42.59 132.70
N GLU A 789 91.25 -41.95 133.86
CA GLU A 789 90.52 -40.73 134.27
C GLU A 789 90.68 -39.55 133.29
N GLN A 790 91.85 -39.43 132.65
CA GLN A 790 92.11 -38.38 131.66
C GLN A 790 91.26 -38.54 130.39
N LEU A 791 90.86 -39.77 130.04
CA LEU A 791 90.05 -40.04 128.86
C LEU A 791 88.56 -39.77 129.12
N GLU A 792 88.07 -40.02 130.34
CA GLU A 792 86.66 -39.80 130.71
C GLU A 792 86.28 -38.31 130.70
N GLN A 793 87.16 -37.43 131.20
CA GLN A 793 86.90 -35.98 131.17
C GLN A 793 86.83 -35.40 129.75
N ARG A 794 87.60 -35.97 128.80
CA ARG A 794 87.55 -35.54 127.39
C ARG A 794 86.26 -35.96 126.69
N LEU A 795 85.66 -37.08 127.09
CA LEU A 795 84.42 -37.57 126.51
C LEU A 795 83.25 -36.63 126.83
N SER A 796 83.11 -36.23 128.10
CA SER A 796 82.01 -35.39 128.57
C SER A 796 81.92 -34.03 127.86
N ILE A 797 83.07 -33.37 127.63
CA ILE A 797 83.12 -32.08 126.91
C ILE A 797 82.67 -32.21 125.44
N LYS A 798 82.85 -33.38 124.82
CA LYS A 798 82.46 -33.61 123.43
C LYS A 798 80.96 -33.86 123.27
N GLU A 799 80.30 -34.39 124.30
CA GLU A 799 78.86 -34.65 124.28
C GLU A 799 78.04 -33.35 124.37
N GLU A 800 78.44 -32.39 125.23
CA GLU A 800 77.78 -31.07 125.30
C GLU A 800 77.87 -30.31 123.96
N GLN A 801 79.03 -30.36 123.28
CA GLN A 801 79.22 -29.74 121.97
C GLN A 801 78.35 -30.35 120.86
N SER A 802 77.90 -31.60 121.01
CA SER A 802 77.00 -32.23 120.04
C SER A 802 75.57 -31.72 120.21
N LEU A 803 75.09 -31.64 121.45
CA LEU A 803 73.73 -31.22 121.77
C LEU A 803 73.43 -29.77 121.34
N GLU A 804 74.39 -28.86 121.47
CA GLU A 804 74.23 -27.47 120.97
C GLU A 804 74.06 -27.41 119.45
N LYS A 805 74.78 -28.25 118.70
CA LYS A 805 74.68 -28.29 117.23
C LYS A 805 73.36 -28.87 116.75
N ASP A 806 72.82 -29.85 117.46
CA ASP A 806 71.52 -30.44 117.13
C ASP A 806 70.38 -29.42 117.33
N LEU A 807 70.46 -28.59 118.38
CA LEU A 807 69.48 -27.53 118.63
C LEU A 807 69.48 -26.45 117.52
N ILE A 808 70.67 -26.09 117.02
CA ILE A 808 70.83 -25.12 115.91
C ILE A 808 70.25 -25.71 114.61
N LEU A 809 70.50 -26.99 114.34
CA LEU A 809 69.96 -27.68 113.15
C LEU A 809 68.44 -27.68 113.13
N GLU A 810 67.79 -27.85 114.28
CA GLU A 810 66.33 -27.84 114.38
C GLU A 810 65.73 -26.44 114.09
N GLN A 811 66.37 -25.37 114.59
CA GLN A 811 65.96 -23.99 114.26
C GLN A 811 66.15 -23.65 112.79
N VAL A 812 67.25 -24.09 112.17
CA VAL A 812 67.52 -23.88 110.74
C VAL A 812 66.49 -24.64 109.90
N HIS A 813 66.14 -25.89 110.26
CA HIS A 813 65.11 -26.65 109.56
C HIS A 813 63.75 -25.95 109.58
N ARG A 814 63.30 -25.43 110.74
CA ARG A 814 62.02 -24.70 110.83
C ARG A 814 62.00 -23.42 110.00
N LEU A 815 63.14 -22.74 109.84
CA LEU A 815 63.25 -21.56 108.96
C LEU A 815 63.21 -21.95 107.48
N ILE A 816 63.87 -23.04 107.09
CA ILE A 816 63.85 -23.56 105.72
C ILE A 816 62.43 -23.98 105.33
N GLU A 817 61.69 -24.69 106.19
CA GLU A 817 60.30 -25.07 105.91
C GLU A 817 59.38 -23.85 105.73
N ARG A 818 59.54 -22.80 106.55
CA ARG A 818 58.78 -21.55 106.39
C ARG A 818 59.14 -20.77 105.13
N LEU A 819 60.38 -20.86 104.66
CA LEU A 819 60.80 -20.27 103.38
C LEU A 819 60.30 -21.10 102.19
N SER A 820 60.33 -22.43 102.29
CA SER A 820 59.80 -23.33 101.26
C SER A 820 58.32 -23.12 101.05
N THR A 821 57.53 -23.14 102.12
CA THR A 821 56.07 -22.92 102.06
C THR A 821 55.70 -21.56 101.44
N LYS A 822 56.43 -20.49 101.75
CA LYS A 822 56.26 -19.18 101.08
C LYS A 822 56.70 -19.18 99.61
N ALA A 823 57.79 -19.86 99.29
CA ALA A 823 58.26 -19.99 97.90
C ALA A 823 57.26 -20.80 97.05
N ASP A 824 56.68 -21.86 97.61
CA ASP A 824 55.69 -22.70 96.95
C ASP A 824 54.38 -21.96 96.72
N ALA A 825 53.90 -21.16 97.69
CA ALA A 825 52.73 -20.31 97.49
C ALA A 825 52.94 -19.23 96.40
N GLY A 826 54.16 -18.73 96.22
CA GLY A 826 54.47 -17.75 95.17
C GLY A 826 54.66 -18.33 93.76
N LYS A 827 54.86 -19.65 93.62
CA LYS A 827 55.06 -20.32 92.32
C LYS A 827 53.82 -20.25 91.43
N ASP A 828 52.64 -20.42 92.01
CA ASP A 828 51.39 -20.41 91.23
C ASP A 828 51.04 -19.02 90.72
N ASP A 829 51.24 -17.98 91.54
CA ASP A 829 51.02 -16.58 91.14
C ASP A 829 52.04 -16.12 90.08
N THR A 830 53.32 -16.51 90.22
CA THR A 830 54.37 -16.19 89.24
C THR A 830 54.17 -16.96 87.93
N LEU A 831 53.70 -18.21 87.98
CA LEU A 831 53.32 -18.99 86.80
C LEU A 831 52.11 -18.39 86.08
N ALA A 832 51.08 -17.96 86.82
CA ALA A 832 49.92 -17.30 86.26
C ALA A 832 50.27 -15.96 85.58
N LEU A 833 51.18 -15.19 86.19
CA LEU A 833 51.71 -13.96 85.60
C LEU A 833 52.53 -14.25 84.33
N ALA A 834 53.40 -15.27 84.35
CA ALA A 834 54.20 -15.66 83.19
C ALA A 834 53.31 -16.13 82.02
N LYS A 835 52.23 -16.87 82.29
CA LYS A 835 51.24 -17.25 81.27
C LYS A 835 50.54 -16.02 80.67
N LYS A 836 50.07 -15.09 81.51
CA LYS A 836 49.46 -13.83 81.02
C LYS A 836 50.42 -12.99 80.19
N VAL A 837 51.70 -12.91 80.58
CA VAL A 837 52.73 -12.18 79.82
C VAL A 837 53.02 -12.86 78.49
N ASN A 838 53.08 -14.20 78.44
CA ASN A 838 53.24 -14.94 77.19
C ASN A 838 52.03 -14.78 76.27
N ASP A 839 50.81 -14.80 76.80
CA ASP A 839 49.59 -14.57 76.02
C ASP A 839 49.57 -13.15 75.42
N LEU A 840 49.97 -12.15 76.22
CA LEU A 840 50.11 -10.77 75.73
C LEU A 840 51.21 -10.64 74.68
N GLN A 841 52.37 -11.30 74.85
CA GLN A 841 53.40 -11.34 73.81
C GLN A 841 52.92 -12.03 72.53
N SER A 842 52.16 -13.12 72.63
CA SER A 842 51.59 -13.78 71.46
C SER A 842 50.62 -12.87 70.72
N LYS A 843 49.70 -12.21 71.46
CA LYS A 843 48.78 -11.21 70.88
C LYS A 843 49.51 -10.05 70.22
N ILE A 844 50.58 -9.54 70.83
CA ILE A 844 51.42 -8.49 70.24
C ILE A 844 52.04 -9.01 68.94
N LYS A 845 52.64 -10.21 68.93
CA LYS A 845 53.22 -10.79 67.69
C LYS A 845 52.17 -11.00 66.61
N ASP A 846 50.95 -11.39 66.95
CA ASP A 846 49.85 -11.57 66.00
C ASP A 846 49.37 -10.25 65.42
N ILE A 847 49.22 -9.21 66.26
CA ILE A 847 48.89 -7.85 65.81
C ILE A 847 50.02 -7.29 64.94
N THR A 848 51.28 -7.52 65.32
CA THR A 848 52.45 -7.07 64.54
C THR A 848 52.52 -7.78 63.19
N ARG A 849 52.19 -9.08 63.12
CA ARG A 849 52.07 -9.81 61.85
C ARG A 849 50.95 -9.28 60.97
N LYS A 850 49.76 -9.01 61.55
CA LYS A 850 48.65 -8.39 60.81
C LYS A 850 49.02 -7.00 60.30
N MET A 851 49.68 -6.19 61.12
CA MET A 851 50.18 -4.87 60.75
C MET A 851 51.21 -4.96 59.62
N MET A 852 52.16 -5.89 59.69
CA MET A 852 53.14 -6.13 58.62
C MET A 852 52.48 -6.63 57.34
N ALA A 853 51.45 -7.47 57.42
CA ALA A 853 50.66 -7.90 56.26
C ALA A 853 49.97 -6.69 55.61
N THR A 854 49.25 -5.88 56.39
CA THR A 854 48.58 -4.66 55.88
C THR A 854 49.57 -3.63 55.34
N LEU A 855 50.75 -3.49 55.96
CA LEU A 855 51.82 -2.64 55.45
C LEU A 855 52.34 -3.19 54.13
N SER A 856 52.57 -4.50 54.01
CA SER A 856 53.02 -5.13 52.77
C SER A 856 51.99 -5.03 51.64
N GLU A 857 50.70 -5.22 51.94
CA GLU A 857 49.58 -4.99 51.01
C GLU A 857 49.56 -3.53 50.55
N LEU A 858 49.67 -2.58 51.49
CA LEU A 858 49.75 -1.16 51.17
C LEU A 858 50.98 -0.84 50.31
N THR A 859 52.12 -1.48 50.57
CA THR A 859 53.36 -1.24 49.80
C THR A 859 53.22 -1.80 48.37
N ILE A 860 52.57 -2.96 48.22
CA ILE A 860 52.27 -3.54 46.91
C ILE A 860 51.31 -2.62 46.15
N HIS A 861 50.22 -2.18 46.78
CA HIS A 861 49.27 -1.26 46.17
C HIS A 861 49.89 0.09 45.79
N GLN A 862 50.79 0.64 46.62
CA GLN A 862 51.56 1.83 46.27
C GLN A 862 52.49 1.57 45.08
N SER A 863 53.16 0.41 45.04
CA SER A 863 54.03 0.05 43.92
C SER A 863 53.24 -0.15 42.62
N ASP A 864 52.06 -0.74 42.69
CA ASP A 864 51.19 -0.96 41.54
C ASP A 864 50.58 0.35 41.06
N ALA A 865 50.19 1.26 41.97
CA ALA A 865 49.77 2.60 41.61
C ALA A 865 50.89 3.38 40.88
N LEU A 866 52.14 3.27 41.35
CA LEU A 866 53.30 3.88 40.69
C LEU A 866 53.58 3.26 39.31
N LYS A 867 53.48 1.94 39.16
CA LYS A 867 53.62 1.27 37.86
C LYS A 867 52.52 1.69 36.89
N LEU A 868 51.26 1.69 37.32
CA LEU A 868 50.13 2.14 36.50
C LEU A 868 50.27 3.61 36.10
N GLN A 869 50.81 4.46 36.99
CA GLN A 869 51.09 5.85 36.67
C GLN A 869 52.24 5.99 35.66
N GLN A 870 53.27 5.14 35.73
CA GLN A 870 54.33 5.08 34.73
C GLN A 870 53.79 4.57 33.38
N GLU A 871 52.99 3.51 33.36
CA GLU A 871 52.36 2.99 32.14
C GLU A 871 51.44 4.03 31.49
N LYS A 872 50.64 4.74 32.30
CA LYS A 872 49.83 5.86 31.82
C LYS A 872 50.71 6.93 31.16
N ASN A 873 51.79 7.36 31.81
CA ASN A 873 52.68 8.38 31.24
C ASN A 873 53.36 7.90 29.94
N VAL A 874 53.78 6.63 29.87
CA VAL A 874 54.35 6.04 28.64
C VAL A 874 53.30 6.01 27.53
N LYS A 875 52.08 5.57 27.84
CA LYS A 875 50.97 5.52 26.88
C LYS A 875 50.53 6.91 26.42
N ASP A 876 50.50 7.90 27.32
CA ASP A 876 50.20 9.30 26.99
C ASP A 876 51.26 9.88 26.03
N VAL A 877 52.54 9.54 26.23
CA VAL A 877 53.63 9.93 25.32
C VAL A 877 53.52 9.22 23.97
N GLU A 878 53.22 7.91 23.94
CA GLU A 878 52.95 7.17 22.70
C GLU A 878 51.75 7.78 21.93
N LEU A 879 50.69 8.17 22.64
CA LEU A 879 49.51 8.80 22.06
C LEU A 879 49.82 10.17 21.46
N GLN A 880 50.63 10.98 22.15
CA GLN A 880 51.12 12.26 21.61
C GLN A 880 51.97 12.04 20.35
N GLN A 881 52.81 11.00 20.31
CA GLN A 881 53.57 10.64 19.11
C GLN A 881 52.66 10.17 17.98
N PHE A 882 51.61 9.41 18.27
CA PHE A 882 50.61 8.98 17.28
C PHE A 882 49.85 10.19 16.70
N TYR A 883 49.45 11.14 17.54
CA TYR A 883 48.81 12.38 17.06
C TYR A 883 49.77 13.21 16.21
N ALA A 884 51.04 13.37 16.62
CA ALA A 884 52.02 14.11 15.84
C ALA A 884 52.31 13.47 14.47
N ARG A 885 52.34 12.13 14.37
CA ARG A 885 52.49 11.42 13.10
C ARG A 885 51.25 11.54 12.21
N MET A 886 50.06 11.46 12.81
CA MET A 886 48.81 11.70 12.08
C MET A 886 48.70 13.12 11.53
N GLU A 887 49.13 14.13 12.29
CA GLU A 887 49.18 15.53 11.82
C GLU A 887 50.15 15.71 10.64
N GLN A 888 51.19 14.87 10.54
CA GLN A 888 52.14 14.82 9.43
C GLN A 888 51.66 13.96 8.23
N GLY A 889 50.48 13.35 8.33
CA GLY A 889 49.91 12.48 7.29
C GLY A 889 50.52 11.07 7.24
N GLU A 890 51.32 10.70 8.25
CA GLU A 890 51.90 9.37 8.41
C GLU A 890 50.99 8.48 9.28
N PRO A 891 51.01 7.14 9.09
CA PRO A 891 50.22 6.23 9.90
C PRO A 891 50.61 6.31 11.39
N PRO A 892 49.64 6.17 12.32
CA PRO A 892 49.88 6.37 13.76
C PRO A 892 51.00 5.50 14.33
N SER A 893 51.09 4.24 13.91
CA SER A 893 52.14 3.29 14.33
C SER A 893 52.55 2.40 13.16
N GLU A 894 53.81 1.97 13.17
CA GLU A 894 54.40 1.06 12.17
C GLU A 894 53.73 -0.33 12.20
N GLU A 895 53.24 -0.77 13.37
CA GLU A 895 52.46 -2.00 13.50
C GLU A 895 51.08 -1.88 12.84
N LEU A 896 50.41 -0.72 13.01
CA LEU A 896 49.12 -0.43 12.39
C LEU A 896 49.26 -0.28 10.87
N GLU A 897 50.39 0.25 10.40
CA GLU A 897 50.73 0.28 8.98
C GLU A 897 50.92 -1.13 8.41
N GLN A 898 51.63 -2.01 9.12
CA GLN A 898 51.81 -3.40 8.70
C GLN A 898 50.50 -4.19 8.71
N GLU A 899 49.62 -3.96 9.69
CA GLU A 899 48.28 -4.54 9.69
C GLU A 899 47.43 -4.02 8.54
N TRP A 900 47.46 -2.71 8.27
CA TRP A 900 46.78 -2.13 7.12
C TRP A 900 47.30 -2.70 5.79
N GLN A 901 48.62 -2.80 5.62
CA GLN A 901 49.24 -3.42 4.46
C GLN A 901 48.84 -4.89 4.31
N ARG A 902 48.83 -5.68 5.41
CA ARG A 902 48.31 -7.07 5.39
C ARG A 902 46.85 -7.13 4.99
N THR A 903 46.00 -6.25 5.52
CA THR A 903 44.58 -6.23 5.13
C THR A 903 44.39 -5.86 3.67
N ASN A 904 45.18 -4.93 3.14
CA ASN A 904 45.20 -4.60 1.71
C ASN A 904 45.69 -5.75 0.85
N GLU A 905 46.73 -6.48 1.27
CA GLU A 905 47.19 -7.68 0.57
C GLU A 905 46.16 -8.82 0.58
N ILE A 906 45.42 -8.97 1.68
CA ILE A 906 44.32 -9.94 1.80
C ILE A 906 43.13 -9.51 0.92
N GLU A 907 42.77 -8.23 0.92
CA GLU A 907 41.75 -7.66 0.03
C GLU A 907 42.13 -7.83 -1.44
N TYR A 908 43.39 -7.58 -1.78
CA TYR A 908 43.92 -7.77 -3.12
C TYR A 908 43.89 -9.25 -3.52
N ARG A 909 44.31 -10.17 -2.63
CA ARG A 909 44.19 -11.61 -2.85
C ARG A 909 42.74 -12.05 -3.04
N ARG A 910 41.80 -11.57 -2.22
CA ARG A 910 40.38 -11.88 -2.35
C ARG A 910 39.78 -11.34 -3.66
N LYS A 911 40.18 -10.14 -4.09
CA LYS A 911 39.80 -9.59 -5.41
C LYS A 911 40.37 -10.42 -6.56
N MET A 912 41.62 -10.89 -6.43
CA MET A 912 42.26 -11.74 -7.43
C MET A 912 41.61 -13.13 -7.49
N GLU A 913 41.33 -13.76 -6.35
CA GLU A 913 40.62 -15.04 -6.26
C GLU A 913 39.20 -14.93 -6.83
N ARG A 914 38.51 -13.81 -6.62
CA ARG A 914 37.19 -13.55 -7.22
C ARG A 914 37.28 -13.43 -8.74
N ARG A 915 38.27 -12.71 -9.27
CA ARG A 915 38.52 -12.63 -10.72
C ARG A 915 38.86 -13.99 -11.32
N ILE A 916 39.73 -14.76 -10.66
CA ILE A 916 40.10 -16.13 -11.10
C ILE A 916 38.87 -17.04 -11.11
N ARG A 917 37.97 -16.94 -10.12
CA ARG A 917 36.74 -17.73 -10.07
C ARG A 917 35.75 -17.33 -11.16
N GLU A 918 35.59 -16.02 -11.41
CA GLU A 918 34.76 -15.50 -12.51
C GLU A 918 35.35 -15.87 -13.88
N ASP A 919 36.68 -15.91 -14.03
CA ASP A 919 37.36 -16.40 -15.24
C ASP A 919 37.16 -17.92 -15.41
N GLN A 920 37.22 -18.71 -14.33
CA GLN A 920 36.96 -20.16 -14.35
C GLN A 920 35.50 -20.48 -14.69
N GLU A 921 34.53 -19.73 -14.15
CA GLU A 921 33.11 -19.89 -14.47
C GLU A 921 32.85 -19.54 -15.95
N ARG A 922 33.44 -18.44 -16.46
CA ARG A 922 33.39 -18.09 -17.89
C ARG A 922 34.06 -19.14 -18.79
N GLU A 923 35.19 -19.71 -18.37
CA GLU A 923 35.84 -20.81 -19.11
C GLU A 923 34.98 -22.07 -19.10
N THR A 924 34.26 -22.40 -18.03
CA THR A 924 33.36 -23.57 -18.01
C THR A 924 32.15 -23.39 -18.93
N GLU A 925 31.60 -22.18 -19.03
CA GLU A 925 30.52 -21.88 -19.98
C GLU A 925 31.00 -21.94 -21.43
N HIS A 926 32.23 -21.49 -21.73
CA HIS A 926 32.83 -21.56 -23.07
C HIS A 926 33.15 -22.97 -23.56
N HIS A 927 33.29 -23.95 -22.66
CA HIS A 927 33.63 -25.34 -22.99
C HIS A 927 32.40 -26.29 -23.10
N LEU A 928 31.17 -25.76 -22.90
CA LEU A 928 29.92 -26.49 -23.10
C LEU A 928 29.46 -26.43 -24.56
N LEU A 929 29.36 -27.58 -25.23
CA LEU A 929 28.73 -27.67 -26.57
C LEU A 929 27.20 -27.79 -26.47
N PRO A 930 26.43 -27.35 -27.51
CA PRO A 930 24.97 -27.57 -27.57
C PRO A 930 24.66 -29.07 -27.61
N GLY A 931 24.33 -29.62 -26.44
CA GLY A 931 24.23 -31.07 -26.20
C GLY A 931 24.70 -31.50 -24.80
N GLY A 932 25.32 -30.61 -24.03
CA GLY A 932 25.64 -30.83 -22.60
C GLY A 932 26.92 -31.63 -22.34
N VAL A 933 27.76 -31.88 -23.35
CA VAL A 933 29.06 -32.55 -23.20
C VAL A 933 30.17 -31.49 -23.08
N MET A 934 30.93 -31.55 -21.99
CA MET A 934 32.08 -30.67 -21.71
C MET A 934 33.31 -31.08 -22.54
N THR A 935 33.95 -30.11 -23.22
CA THR A 935 35.19 -30.34 -24.00
C THR A 935 36.38 -29.55 -23.44
N HIS A 936 37.54 -30.18 -23.27
CA HIS A 936 38.76 -29.52 -22.75
C HIS A 936 39.64 -28.85 -23.83
N ALA A 937 39.13 -28.69 -25.06
CA ALA A 937 39.87 -28.04 -26.15
C ALA A 937 39.59 -26.53 -26.15
N GLN A 938 40.64 -25.71 -26.05
CA GLN A 938 40.48 -24.24 -26.07
C GLN A 938 39.85 -23.78 -27.40
N PRO A 939 38.69 -23.09 -27.38
CA PRO A 939 38.07 -22.58 -28.59
C PRO A 939 38.97 -21.51 -29.25
N ARG A 940 39.17 -21.62 -30.57
CA ARG A 940 40.03 -20.67 -31.31
C ARG A 940 39.35 -19.29 -31.34
N PRO A 941 40.03 -18.19 -30.99
CA PRO A 941 39.48 -16.84 -31.14
C PRO A 941 39.14 -16.59 -32.61
N GLN A 942 37.87 -16.29 -32.92
CA GLN A 942 37.41 -16.10 -34.30
C GLN A 942 37.36 -14.63 -34.73
N ALA A 943 37.60 -13.67 -33.82
CA ALA A 943 37.59 -12.24 -34.14
C ALA A 943 38.59 -11.43 -33.30
N TYR A 944 39.04 -10.28 -33.82
CA TYR A 944 39.85 -9.29 -33.09
C TYR A 944 39.13 -7.93 -33.08
N ALA A 945 39.38 -7.13 -32.03
CA ALA A 945 38.90 -5.76 -31.90
C ALA A 945 40.03 -4.76 -32.23
N PRO A 946 39.88 -3.89 -33.25
CA PRO A 946 40.87 -2.85 -33.57
C PRO A 946 41.00 -1.82 -32.45
N SER A 947 42.23 -1.35 -32.19
CA SER A 947 42.58 -0.51 -31.04
C SER A 947 42.54 1.00 -31.29
N ASP A 948 41.80 1.47 -32.30
CA ASP A 948 41.70 2.91 -32.59
C ASP A 948 40.44 3.51 -31.96
N ASP A 949 40.64 4.46 -31.04
CA ASP A 949 39.67 5.01 -30.07
C ASP A 949 38.62 6.00 -30.62
N ALA A 950 38.16 5.85 -31.87
CA ALA A 950 37.18 6.79 -32.42
C ALA A 950 36.23 6.16 -33.46
N GLU A 951 35.51 5.09 -33.07
CA GLU A 951 34.16 4.73 -33.56
C GLU A 951 33.74 3.37 -32.96
N ILE A 952 32.44 3.16 -32.76
CA ILE A 952 31.83 2.05 -32.00
C ILE A 952 32.41 0.67 -32.40
N GLN A 953 32.98 -0.05 -31.43
CA GLN A 953 33.73 -1.30 -31.62
C GLN A 953 32.83 -2.50 -31.99
N ILE A 954 32.77 -2.84 -33.28
CA ILE A 954 32.16 -4.09 -33.77
C ILE A 954 33.27 -5.09 -34.11
N SER A 955 33.27 -6.27 -33.48
CA SER A 955 34.30 -7.31 -33.64
C SER A 955 34.31 -7.89 -35.07
N LYS A 956 35.48 -7.90 -35.74
CA LYS A 956 35.64 -8.45 -37.11
C LYS A 956 36.28 -9.85 -37.09
N PRO A 957 35.79 -10.81 -37.90
CA PRO A 957 36.35 -12.17 -37.90
C PRO A 957 37.78 -12.21 -38.47
N TYR A 958 38.63 -13.10 -37.94
CA TYR A 958 39.95 -13.36 -38.51
C TYR A 958 39.78 -13.94 -39.91
N GLY A 959 40.31 -13.27 -40.93
CA GLY A 959 40.37 -13.80 -42.29
C GLY A 959 41.24 -15.06 -42.39
N SER A 960 41.45 -15.58 -43.61
CA SER A 960 42.17 -16.84 -43.91
C SER A 960 43.60 -16.98 -43.37
N ARG A 961 44.14 -15.96 -42.70
CA ARG A 961 45.43 -15.94 -42.00
C ARG A 961 45.27 -15.62 -40.51
N ALA A 962 44.51 -16.44 -39.78
CA ALA A 962 44.42 -16.34 -38.33
C ALA A 962 45.78 -16.67 -37.67
N PRO A 963 46.27 -15.86 -36.70
CA PRO A 963 47.53 -16.12 -36.02
C PRO A 963 47.48 -17.41 -35.18
N PHE A 964 48.49 -18.29 -35.36
CA PHE A 964 48.62 -19.56 -34.64
C PHE A 964 49.26 -19.34 -33.28
N LYS A 965 48.58 -19.76 -32.20
CA LYS A 965 49.13 -19.73 -30.83
C LYS A 965 50.12 -20.90 -30.67
N PRO A 966 51.41 -20.67 -30.38
CA PRO A 966 52.38 -21.75 -30.17
C PRO A 966 51.97 -22.62 -28.97
N SER A 967 52.10 -23.94 -29.08
CA SER A 967 51.88 -24.85 -27.95
C SER A 967 53.01 -24.71 -26.93
N GLU A 968 52.65 -24.53 -25.65
CA GLU A 968 53.61 -24.44 -24.57
C GLU A 968 54.44 -25.72 -24.45
N PRO A 969 55.77 -25.62 -24.22
CA PRO A 969 56.61 -26.79 -24.04
C PRO A 969 56.22 -27.55 -22.77
N GLY A 970 56.00 -28.86 -22.90
CA GLY A 970 55.56 -29.73 -21.82
C GLY A 970 56.49 -29.75 -20.60
N ALA A 971 55.90 -29.98 -19.42
CA ALA A 971 56.50 -29.85 -18.09
C ALA A 971 57.74 -30.73 -17.77
N ASN A 972 58.27 -31.50 -18.73
CA ASN A 972 59.45 -32.37 -18.56
C ASN A 972 60.79 -31.74 -19.00
N MET A 973 60.82 -30.46 -19.40
CA MET A 973 62.06 -29.75 -19.76
C MET A 973 62.54 -28.75 -18.70
N ARG A 974 62.58 -29.15 -17.42
CA ARG A 974 63.20 -28.36 -16.35
C ARG A 974 64.56 -28.94 -15.95
N HIS A 975 65.61 -28.78 -16.76
CA HIS A 975 67.02 -28.78 -16.31
C HIS A 975 67.96 -28.17 -17.37
N ILE A 976 67.95 -26.84 -17.53
CA ILE A 976 69.11 -26.10 -18.07
C ILE A 976 69.28 -24.85 -17.20
N ARG A 977 70.31 -24.84 -16.34
CA ARG A 977 70.73 -23.64 -15.60
C ARG A 977 71.32 -22.65 -16.59
N LYS A 978 70.84 -21.40 -16.59
CA LYS A 978 71.48 -20.30 -17.33
C LYS A 978 72.86 -20.01 -16.71
N PRO A 979 73.95 -19.88 -17.50
CA PRO A 979 75.24 -19.45 -16.98
C PRO A 979 75.19 -17.95 -16.63
N ASN A 980 75.73 -17.59 -15.46
CA ASN A 980 75.85 -16.19 -15.01
C ASN A 980 76.84 -15.42 -15.89
N PRO A 981 76.47 -14.27 -16.49
CA PRO A 981 77.42 -13.40 -17.17
C PRO A 981 78.33 -12.73 -16.13
N LYS A 982 79.66 -12.82 -16.33
CA LYS A 982 80.63 -12.06 -15.54
C LYS A 982 80.56 -10.58 -15.96
N PRO A 983 80.57 -9.62 -15.01
CA PRO A 983 80.66 -8.21 -15.33
C PRO A 983 82.03 -7.91 -15.96
N ILE A 984 82.01 -7.17 -17.05
CA ILE A 984 83.18 -6.61 -17.71
C ILE A 984 83.58 -5.37 -16.91
N GLU A 985 84.81 -5.35 -16.41
CA GLU A 985 85.45 -4.16 -15.86
C GLU A 985 85.70 -3.15 -16.99
N ILE A 986 85.19 -1.94 -16.82
CA ILE A 986 85.75 -0.71 -17.40
C ILE A 986 86.02 0.24 -16.23
#